data_AF-A0A7V7MR85-F1
#
_entry.id   AF-A0A7V7MR85-F1
#
_cell.length_a   1.000
_cell.length_b   1.000
_cell.length_c   1.000
_cell.angle_alpha   90.00
_cell.angle_beta   90.00
_cell.angle_gamma   90.00
#
_symmetry.space_group_name_H-M   'P 1'
#
loop_
_entity.id
_entity.type
_entity.pdbx_description
1 polymer ?
#
loop_
_entity_poly.entity_id
_entity_poly.type
_entity_poly.pdbx_seq_one_letter_code
_entity_poly.pdbx_strand_id
1 'polypeptide(L)'
;MSGSHGFHPVGFPSGEPISTAITMRLSRSLLILLPVLALSGVPLLISPGQQKSYHKAAGVGNVPSQTAATLPATEPPQADPSDGSIDYAEAALPTLEADEEQSLAKKKKSRKKKGKKKRKSSKNPKPAPEPSGSSGGNNNSGSGSPGNAGAQPIPPGTEPGLVPEESIQIIPHWRGTANRTEEDVLGPFARASSGEAFELHLDQLSAAPGSRLKGTCQWGSVQRAMQAFADISGPNALYRIKMYTAKPNPASDPARHTRLAQEVGFQVLLTVKGTPLSMASDKTKEDNLGDEYPPFARSMPVNLQDYADYVVDLLGQFEKREGVLPDFVEIWAEPDRPESWSGTRDDYIHLYEVVSKSIRASFPQIKLGGAGVAGVLSDMGGERPMLLSLIDFVVDQELPMDFVSWHHYTIGAELRYNGAVQGLRDHLEENGLDEVRLFVSEWNIYPSAINNPDALSFENSHAAANFVSFFTAAADLDLDGNVFFQLQDIDGQQSGIHDLHARSVGSLSWRGVKKPVFRIMEVLFDMAEEQRVQVDHPELEFGAAVFASLEEDRLRIVVGNDVVPADWVWSQGIREYGLKPGLVWKKLLKAGYRVGGPLPNQRRMSRAGMSEQEIEAAEEVMPRVEEARILEKHPRQLQLSLQGLNNFNLERVWRFDSQNNDPVNHRLDIQATLVSIEEMAQDLAGLAVEEEMQARGIAGSAQDFHEARNPMELSQRLGVSESVAVNLFNLFHTTLAEERLSEMDLLDTLQGLSLQSMTAEQAEIQINKPVISFEIEPNGVAVLELRVLSE
;
A
#
# COMPACT_ATOMS: atom_id res chain seq x y z
N MET A 1 20.25 49.36 34.45
CA MET A 1 19.76 50.50 35.25
C MET A 1 18.28 50.23 35.49
N SER A 2 17.88 49.73 36.67
CA SER A 2 17.54 50.48 37.91
C SER A 2 16.26 51.32 37.77
N GLY A 3 15.22 51.19 38.60
CA GLY A 3 15.00 50.31 39.77
C GLY A 3 14.23 51.03 40.90
N SER A 4 13.69 50.30 41.89
CA SER A 4 12.89 50.77 43.06
C SER A 4 11.52 51.41 42.72
N HIS A 5 10.51 51.56 43.59
CA HIS A 5 9.92 50.91 44.80
C HIS A 5 8.55 51.66 45.01
N GLY A 6 7.47 51.21 45.67
CA GLY A 6 7.16 50.04 46.50
C GLY A 6 6.57 50.48 47.86
N PHE A 7 5.38 50.00 48.29
CA PHE A 7 4.91 49.97 49.72
C PHE A 7 3.57 49.22 49.91
N HIS A 8 3.37 48.59 51.08
CA HIS A 8 2.13 47.93 51.57
C HIS A 8 1.59 48.60 52.85
N PRO A 9 0.39 48.24 53.35
CA PRO A 9 0.35 47.38 54.55
C PRO A 9 -0.85 46.38 54.71
N VAL A 10 -0.54 45.18 55.26
CA VAL A 10 -1.18 44.45 56.41
C VAL A 10 -2.72 44.27 56.47
N GLY A 11 -3.30 43.09 56.81
CA GLY A 11 -2.70 41.81 57.23
C GLY A 11 -3.68 40.65 57.56
N PHE A 12 -3.12 39.52 58.03
CA PHE A 12 -3.65 38.14 58.21
C PHE A 12 -4.25 37.88 59.63
N PRO A 13 -4.74 36.67 60.07
CA PRO A 13 -4.38 35.26 59.72
C PRO A 13 -5.57 34.24 59.65
N SER A 14 -5.47 32.89 59.54
CA SER A 14 -4.45 31.81 59.31
C SER A 14 -5.26 30.52 58.95
N GLY A 15 -4.78 29.42 58.35
CA GLY A 15 -3.48 28.87 57.89
C GLY A 15 -3.78 27.42 57.38
N GLU A 16 -2.87 26.50 57.03
CA GLU A 16 -1.42 26.44 56.72
C GLU A 16 -1.15 25.14 55.89
N PRO A 17 0.02 24.90 55.24
CA PRO A 17 -0.02 24.62 53.79
C PRO A 17 1.00 23.59 53.17
N ILE A 18 0.89 23.42 51.83
CA ILE A 18 1.98 23.23 50.83
C ILE A 18 2.83 21.93 50.78
N SER A 19 2.71 21.23 49.64
CA SER A 19 3.74 20.70 48.68
C SER A 19 5.10 20.12 49.12
N THR A 20 5.68 19.18 48.33
CA THR A 20 6.91 19.42 47.50
C THR A 20 7.56 18.14 46.89
N ALA A 21 7.90 18.22 45.58
CA ALA A 21 8.98 17.57 44.80
C ALA A 21 9.10 16.04 44.52
N ILE A 22 9.34 15.75 43.22
CA ILE A 22 10.47 14.98 42.60
C ILE A 22 10.97 13.68 43.28
N THR A 23 10.91 12.55 42.55
CA THR A 23 12.07 11.63 42.45
C THR A 23 12.07 10.79 41.16
N MET A 24 13.24 10.23 40.84
CA MET A 24 13.66 9.59 39.58
C MET A 24 13.11 8.16 39.35
N ARG A 25 13.25 7.66 38.10
CA ARG A 25 13.27 6.22 37.79
C ARG A 25 14.25 5.48 38.72
N LEU A 26 13.85 4.32 39.24
CA LEU A 26 14.77 3.20 39.51
C LEU A 26 14.01 1.87 39.44
N SER A 27 14.68 0.83 38.95
CA SER A 27 14.09 -0.47 38.64
C SER A 27 13.96 -1.39 39.86
N ARG A 28 12.94 -2.24 39.86
CA ARG A 28 12.97 -3.58 40.51
C ARG A 28 11.82 -4.48 40.08
N SER A 29 12.19 -5.68 39.66
CA SER A 29 11.27 -6.79 39.36
C SER A 29 10.83 -7.54 40.63
N LEU A 30 9.89 -8.47 40.41
CA LEU A 30 9.58 -9.67 41.22
C LEU A 30 8.57 -9.59 42.39
N LEU A 31 7.42 -10.23 42.13
CA LEU A 31 6.76 -11.28 42.92
C LEU A 31 6.38 -11.04 44.40
N ILE A 32 5.06 -11.03 44.64
CA ILE A 32 4.42 -11.78 45.73
C ILE A 32 3.35 -12.69 45.08
N LEU A 33 3.22 -13.93 45.56
CA LEU A 33 2.38 -14.99 44.97
C LEU A 33 1.24 -15.43 45.91
N LEU A 34 0.27 -16.14 45.34
CA LEU A 34 -0.85 -16.83 46.00
C LEU A 34 -0.39 -17.86 47.06
N PRO A 35 -1.29 -18.24 47.99
CA PRO A 35 -1.27 -19.58 48.57
C PRO A 35 -2.63 -20.30 48.59
N VAL A 36 -2.60 -21.59 48.22
CA VAL A 36 -3.41 -22.78 48.63
C VAL A 36 -3.30 -23.78 47.45
N LEU A 37 -2.35 -24.72 47.46
CA LEU A 37 -2.37 -26.04 48.14
C LEU A 37 -3.42 -27.00 47.55
N ALA A 38 -3.17 -28.29 47.29
CA ALA A 38 -2.06 -29.22 47.60
C ALA A 38 -2.09 -30.38 46.57
N LEU A 39 -1.11 -31.27 46.34
CA LEU A 39 0.21 -31.67 46.89
C LEU A 39 0.99 -32.33 45.68
N SER A 40 2.15 -33.01 45.70
CA SER A 40 3.08 -33.52 46.72
C SER A 40 4.54 -33.62 46.23
N GLY A 41 5.51 -33.46 47.15
CA GLY A 41 6.64 -34.37 47.34
C GLY A 41 7.77 -34.41 46.29
N VAL A 42 8.78 -33.53 46.24
CA VAL A 42 9.86 -33.22 47.24
C VAL A 42 10.82 -34.40 47.51
N PRO A 43 12.16 -34.26 47.35
CA PRO A 43 12.94 -33.38 46.46
C PRO A 43 14.20 -34.07 45.84
N LEU A 44 15.04 -33.35 45.08
CA LEU A 44 16.50 -33.23 45.32
C LEU A 44 17.21 -32.32 44.28
N LEU A 45 18.29 -31.66 44.69
CA LEU A 45 19.21 -30.92 43.81
C LEU A 45 20.39 -31.81 43.38
N ILE A 46 21.03 -31.47 42.25
CA ILE A 46 22.48 -31.18 42.13
C ILE A 46 22.80 -30.66 40.71
N SER A 47 23.92 -29.92 40.58
CA SER A 47 24.36 -29.23 39.35
C SER A 47 25.23 -30.12 38.42
N PRO A 48 25.60 -29.67 37.19
CA PRO A 48 25.92 -30.56 36.06
C PRO A 48 27.35 -31.11 36.00
N GLY A 49 27.54 -32.23 35.28
CA GLY A 49 28.87 -32.79 34.99
C GLY A 49 28.92 -34.02 34.06
N GLN A 50 29.37 -33.80 32.82
CA GLN A 50 30.14 -34.68 31.91
C GLN A 50 29.87 -36.21 31.73
N GLN A 51 29.79 -36.57 30.44
CA GLN A 51 30.41 -37.73 29.76
C GLN A 51 29.89 -39.19 29.91
N LYS A 52 29.67 -39.80 28.71
CA LYS A 52 29.97 -41.18 28.28
C LYS A 52 29.15 -42.37 28.83
N SER A 53 28.24 -42.85 27.98
CA SER A 53 28.14 -44.23 27.46
C SER A 53 28.71 -45.42 28.25
N TYR A 54 27.92 -46.48 28.46
CA TYR A 54 28.12 -47.76 27.73
C TYR A 54 26.94 -48.77 27.84
N HIS A 55 26.83 -49.57 26.79
CA HIS A 55 25.94 -50.69 26.44
C HIS A 55 25.44 -51.75 27.47
N LYS A 56 24.37 -52.45 27.00
CA LYS A 56 24.04 -53.90 27.10
C LYS A 56 23.46 -54.47 28.42
N ALA A 57 22.77 -55.63 28.43
CA ALA A 57 21.85 -56.29 27.47
C ALA A 57 21.39 -57.67 28.01
N ALA A 58 20.17 -58.11 27.66
CA ALA A 58 19.76 -59.52 27.58
C ALA A 58 18.48 -59.69 26.72
N GLY A 59 18.32 -60.69 25.85
CA GLY A 59 19.33 -61.58 25.26
C GLY A 59 18.78 -62.91 24.69
N VAL A 60 19.33 -63.35 23.53
CA VAL A 60 19.32 -64.75 22.99
C VAL A 60 17.94 -65.32 22.54
N GLY A 61 17.78 -66.07 21.43
CA GLY A 61 18.67 -66.56 20.36
C GLY A 61 17.82 -67.12 19.19
N ASN A 62 18.33 -67.84 18.18
CA ASN A 62 19.68 -68.41 17.98
C ASN A 62 20.00 -68.64 16.47
N VAL A 63 21.26 -69.01 16.15
CA VAL A 63 21.92 -69.05 14.81
C VAL A 63 22.23 -70.51 14.38
N PRO A 64 22.12 -70.95 13.09
CA PRO A 64 23.19 -70.91 12.04
C PRO A 64 22.70 -70.51 10.61
N SER A 65 23.40 -69.81 9.70
CA SER A 65 24.81 -69.79 9.19
C SER A 65 25.19 -71.01 8.31
N GLN A 66 25.99 -70.96 7.22
CA GLN A 66 26.97 -70.00 6.62
C GLN A 66 26.81 -69.97 5.05
N THR A 67 27.64 -69.44 4.10
CA THR A 67 28.97 -68.74 4.01
C THR A 67 29.18 -68.05 2.63
N ALA A 68 30.16 -67.12 2.53
CA ALA A 68 30.95 -66.68 1.34
C ALA A 68 30.27 -65.85 0.19
N ALA A 69 30.96 -64.92 -0.51
CA ALA A 69 32.42 -64.65 -0.62
C ALA A 69 32.82 -63.14 -0.83
N THR A 70 34.11 -62.83 -0.59
CA THR A 70 34.96 -61.72 -1.15
C THR A 70 34.59 -60.22 -0.95
N LEU A 71 35.11 -59.63 0.14
CA LEU A 71 36.16 -58.55 0.22
C LEU A 71 36.44 -57.59 -0.99
N PRO A 72 37.01 -56.38 -0.76
CA PRO A 72 36.74 -55.36 0.28
C PRO A 72 36.80 -53.88 -0.25
N ALA A 73 36.80 -52.89 0.63
CA ALA A 73 36.71 -51.44 0.32
C ALA A 73 38.05 -50.69 0.08
N THR A 74 37.97 -49.47 -0.50
CA THR A 74 38.71 -48.25 -0.08
C THR A 74 38.04 -46.96 -0.60
N GLU A 75 38.41 -45.81 -0.03
CA GLU A 75 37.86 -44.45 -0.25
C GLU A 75 38.53 -43.63 -1.40
N PRO A 76 37.98 -42.46 -1.80
CA PRO A 76 38.29 -41.80 -3.09
C PRO A 76 39.32 -40.64 -3.04
N PRO A 77 39.89 -40.27 -4.21
CA PRO A 77 40.43 -38.91 -4.39
C PRO A 77 40.21 -38.25 -5.78
N GLN A 78 39.85 -36.95 -5.74
CA GLN A 78 40.31 -35.82 -6.59
C GLN A 78 40.00 -35.75 -8.12
N ALA A 79 40.09 -34.51 -8.65
CA ALA A 79 39.95 -34.08 -10.06
C ALA A 79 41.26 -34.35 -10.87
N ASP A 80 41.47 -34.00 -12.15
CA ASP A 80 40.93 -32.98 -13.09
C ASP A 80 41.36 -33.40 -14.54
N PRO A 81 41.55 -32.54 -15.57
CA PRO A 81 40.69 -31.55 -16.26
C PRO A 81 40.38 -31.92 -17.73
N SER A 82 39.45 -31.21 -18.41
CA SER A 82 39.61 -30.79 -19.82
C SER A 82 38.69 -29.62 -20.24
N ASP A 83 39.18 -28.40 -20.03
CA ASP A 83 39.17 -27.21 -20.94
C ASP A 83 38.03 -27.00 -21.97
N GLY A 84 37.54 -25.75 -22.08
CA GLY A 84 36.53 -25.33 -23.06
C GLY A 84 35.67 -24.13 -22.64
N SER A 85 36.26 -22.95 -22.48
CA SER A 85 35.53 -21.70 -22.15
C SER A 85 34.64 -21.19 -23.30
N ILE A 86 33.43 -20.70 -22.96
CA ILE A 86 32.53 -19.95 -23.85
C ILE A 86 31.88 -18.80 -23.06
N ASP A 87 31.77 -17.64 -23.70
CA ASP A 87 31.21 -16.39 -23.16
C ASP A 87 29.76 -16.48 -22.67
N TYR A 88 29.44 -15.67 -21.65
CA TYR A 88 28.08 -15.18 -21.42
C TYR A 88 27.82 -13.98 -22.35
N ALA A 89 27.30 -14.27 -23.55
CA ALA A 89 26.92 -13.25 -24.53
C ALA A 89 25.39 -13.26 -24.79
N GLU A 90 24.78 -12.07 -24.68
CA GLU A 90 23.47 -11.66 -25.23
C GLU A 90 22.38 -12.74 -25.37
N ALA A 91 21.58 -12.95 -24.32
CA ALA A 91 20.26 -13.57 -24.43
C ALA A 91 19.29 -12.62 -25.16
N ALA A 92 19.25 -12.71 -26.49
CA ALA A 92 18.58 -11.76 -27.36
C ALA A 92 17.05 -11.73 -27.25
N LEU A 93 16.48 -10.57 -27.60
CA LEU A 93 15.03 -10.30 -27.70
C LEU A 93 14.30 -11.34 -28.57
N PRO A 94 13.09 -11.81 -28.19
CA PRO A 94 12.27 -12.66 -29.04
C PRO A 94 11.84 -11.95 -30.34
N THR A 95 12.21 -12.51 -31.49
CA THR A 95 11.83 -11.96 -32.81
C THR A 95 10.42 -12.40 -33.21
N LEU A 96 9.52 -11.43 -33.36
CA LEU A 96 8.11 -11.62 -33.75
C LEU A 96 7.92 -11.90 -35.26
N GLU A 97 8.63 -12.87 -35.83
CA GLU A 97 8.48 -13.32 -37.23
C GLU A 97 8.39 -14.85 -37.37
N ALA A 98 7.28 -15.44 -36.90
CA ALA A 98 6.98 -16.87 -37.13
C ALA A 98 5.48 -17.20 -37.33
N ASP A 99 4.58 -16.70 -36.48
CA ASP A 99 3.20 -17.22 -36.41
C ASP A 99 2.18 -16.59 -37.40
N GLU A 100 2.49 -15.46 -38.03
CA GLU A 100 1.58 -14.81 -38.99
C GLU A 100 1.29 -15.67 -40.25
N GLU A 101 2.29 -16.42 -40.76
CA GLU A 101 2.11 -17.18 -42.00
C GLU A 101 1.10 -18.34 -41.86
N GLN A 102 1.03 -19.01 -40.70
CA GLN A 102 0.04 -20.07 -40.48
C GLN A 102 -1.40 -19.54 -40.32
N SER A 103 -1.55 -18.32 -39.78
CA SER A 103 -2.83 -17.60 -39.69
C SER A 103 -3.41 -17.28 -41.08
N LEU A 104 -2.58 -16.73 -41.95
CA LEU A 104 -2.96 -16.34 -43.33
C LEU A 104 -3.33 -17.54 -44.21
N ALA A 105 -2.75 -18.72 -43.98
CA ALA A 105 -3.08 -19.94 -44.70
C ALA A 105 -4.51 -20.46 -44.44
N LYS A 106 -5.02 -20.33 -43.20
CA LYS A 106 -6.37 -20.78 -42.82
C LYS A 106 -7.47 -19.83 -43.33
N LYS A 107 -7.29 -18.51 -43.20
CA LYS A 107 -8.27 -17.49 -43.67
C LYS A 107 -8.51 -17.53 -45.20
N LYS A 108 -7.56 -18.01 -46.01
CA LYS A 108 -7.73 -18.16 -47.48
C LYS A 108 -8.66 -19.32 -47.92
N LYS A 109 -9.01 -20.27 -47.05
CA LYS A 109 -9.86 -21.44 -47.43
C LYS A 109 -11.38 -21.22 -47.34
N SER A 110 -11.89 -20.33 -46.47
CA SER A 110 -13.34 -20.13 -46.29
C SER A 110 -14.01 -19.28 -47.37
N ARG A 111 -13.31 -18.27 -47.92
CA ARG A 111 -13.85 -17.31 -48.92
C ARG A 111 -14.18 -17.92 -50.30
N LYS A 112 -14.05 -19.23 -50.51
CA LYS A 112 -14.24 -19.90 -51.82
C LYS A 112 -15.55 -20.69 -51.96
N LYS A 113 -16.61 -20.38 -51.17
CA LYS A 113 -17.88 -21.15 -51.22
C LYS A 113 -19.20 -20.35 -51.05
N LYS A 114 -19.39 -19.25 -51.79
CA LYS A 114 -20.72 -18.79 -52.29
C LYS A 114 -20.55 -17.65 -53.32
N GLY A 115 -20.95 -17.88 -54.57
CA GLY A 115 -20.93 -16.88 -55.64
C GLY A 115 -21.93 -17.21 -56.76
N LYS A 116 -22.31 -16.20 -57.56
CA LYS A 116 -23.48 -16.18 -58.49
C LYS A 116 -24.80 -16.15 -57.70
N LYS A 117 -25.72 -15.21 -57.87
CA LYS A 117 -26.15 -14.38 -59.02
C LYS A 117 -26.56 -12.96 -58.51
N LYS A 118 -26.78 -11.87 -59.25
CA LYS A 118 -26.47 -11.36 -60.61
C LYS A 118 -27.36 -10.10 -60.81
N ARG A 119 -26.76 -8.90 -60.97
CA ARG A 119 -27.30 -7.71 -61.69
C ARG A 119 -28.52 -6.88 -61.17
N LYS A 120 -28.31 -5.54 -61.24
CA LYS A 120 -29.16 -4.44 -61.76
C LYS A 120 -29.84 -3.41 -60.80
N SER A 121 -29.20 -2.24 -60.73
CA SER A 121 -29.75 -0.88 -61.00
C SER A 121 -30.82 -0.18 -60.12
N SER A 122 -30.34 0.87 -59.44
CA SER A 122 -30.74 2.29 -59.59
C SER A 122 -31.69 3.00 -58.60
N LYS A 123 -31.36 4.28 -58.36
CA LYS A 123 -32.15 5.44 -57.88
C LYS A 123 -32.54 5.56 -56.38
N ASN A 124 -31.98 6.61 -55.78
CA ASN A 124 -32.50 7.48 -54.70
C ASN A 124 -33.84 8.18 -55.08
N PRO A 125 -34.54 8.94 -54.18
CA PRO A 125 -34.37 9.17 -52.72
C PRO A 125 -35.66 9.19 -51.84
N LYS A 126 -35.48 9.33 -50.50
CA LYS A 126 -36.35 10.07 -49.53
C LYS A 126 -37.79 9.46 -49.23
N PRO A 127 -38.58 9.96 -48.25
CA PRO A 127 -38.41 9.60 -46.82
C PRO A 127 -39.72 9.37 -46.00
N ALA A 128 -39.60 8.78 -44.78
CA ALA A 128 -40.62 8.78 -43.70
C ALA A 128 -41.98 8.05 -44.05
N PRO A 129 -42.93 7.87 -43.12
CA PRO A 129 -42.97 8.20 -41.68
C PRO A 129 -43.25 7.00 -40.74
N GLU A 130 -43.41 7.28 -39.44
CA GLU A 130 -44.08 6.42 -38.44
C GLU A 130 -45.59 6.25 -38.75
N PRO A 131 -46.35 5.35 -38.08
CA PRO A 131 -46.90 5.73 -36.76
C PRO A 131 -47.19 4.60 -35.74
N SER A 132 -47.15 4.98 -34.45
CA SER A 132 -48.07 4.61 -33.34
C SER A 132 -48.56 3.16 -33.08
N GLY A 133 -48.34 2.73 -31.83
CA GLY A 133 -49.28 1.92 -31.03
C GLY A 133 -49.25 0.39 -31.19
N SER A 134 -49.79 -0.42 -30.26
CA SER A 134 -50.25 -0.15 -28.87
C SER A 134 -50.77 -1.44 -28.22
N SER A 135 -50.59 -1.59 -26.90
CA SER A 135 -51.37 -2.47 -25.98
C SER A 135 -51.27 -4.00 -26.10
N GLY A 136 -51.39 -4.67 -24.93
CA GLY A 136 -51.62 -6.12 -24.77
C GLY A 136 -50.33 -6.97 -24.66
N GLY A 137 -50.19 -7.92 -23.73
CA GLY A 137 -51.05 -8.24 -22.57
C GLY A 137 -51.04 -9.73 -22.20
N ASN A 138 -50.89 -10.03 -20.89
CA ASN A 138 -50.95 -11.35 -20.24
C ASN A 138 -49.87 -12.42 -20.55
N ASN A 139 -49.24 -12.87 -19.47
CA ASN A 139 -49.05 -14.27 -19.02
C ASN A 139 -48.48 -15.31 -20.04
N ASN A 140 -47.50 -16.14 -19.67
CA ASN A 140 -47.59 -17.00 -18.49
C ASN A 140 -46.22 -17.53 -17.97
N SER A 141 -46.28 -18.16 -16.79
CA SER A 141 -45.28 -18.98 -16.09
C SER A 141 -44.16 -19.65 -16.93
N GLY A 142 -42.92 -19.56 -16.42
CA GLY A 142 -41.80 -20.42 -16.81
C GLY A 142 -40.70 -20.42 -15.74
N SER A 143 -40.48 -21.55 -15.07
CA SER A 143 -39.49 -21.70 -13.99
C SER A 143 -38.06 -21.63 -14.52
N GLY A 144 -37.24 -20.73 -13.96
CA GLY A 144 -35.85 -20.54 -14.36
C GLY A 144 -34.87 -21.56 -13.77
N SER A 145 -33.87 -21.95 -14.56
CA SER A 145 -32.62 -22.59 -14.11
C SER A 145 -31.53 -22.26 -15.13
N PRO A 146 -30.59 -21.34 -14.82
CA PRO A 146 -29.41 -21.16 -15.65
C PRO A 146 -28.42 -22.30 -15.36
N GLY A 147 -28.29 -23.23 -16.30
CA GLY A 147 -27.30 -24.31 -16.21
C GLY A 147 -25.87 -23.81 -16.48
N ASN A 148 -24.88 -24.57 -15.99
CA ASN A 148 -23.45 -24.27 -16.16
C ASN A 148 -23.07 -23.92 -17.61
N ALA A 149 -22.65 -22.67 -17.82
CA ALA A 149 -21.90 -22.25 -19.00
C ALA A 149 -20.41 -22.20 -18.64
N GLY A 150 -19.69 -23.30 -18.88
CA GLY A 150 -18.24 -23.35 -18.65
C GLY A 150 -17.50 -22.36 -19.56
N ALA A 151 -16.57 -21.59 -18.98
CA ALA A 151 -15.81 -20.58 -19.71
C ALA A 151 -15.07 -21.17 -20.91
N GLN A 152 -15.26 -20.58 -22.09
CA GLN A 152 -14.41 -20.85 -23.26
C GLN A 152 -13.14 -19.99 -23.15
N PRO A 153 -11.95 -20.51 -23.50
CA PRO A 153 -10.72 -19.74 -23.45
C PRO A 153 -10.76 -18.57 -24.44
N ILE A 154 -10.41 -17.37 -23.95
CA ILE A 154 -10.27 -16.16 -24.76
C ILE A 154 -9.05 -16.34 -25.70
N PRO A 155 -9.15 -15.99 -26.99
CA PRO A 155 -8.00 -16.08 -27.90
C PRO A 155 -6.93 -15.03 -27.54
N PRO A 156 -5.62 -15.37 -27.58
CA PRO A 156 -4.56 -14.43 -27.28
C PRO A 156 -4.53 -13.28 -28.31
N GLY A 157 -4.36 -12.05 -27.83
CA GLY A 157 -4.34 -10.85 -28.68
C GLY A 157 -4.99 -9.59 -28.09
N THR A 158 -5.37 -9.57 -26.81
CA THR A 158 -5.69 -8.34 -26.08
C THR A 158 -4.43 -7.76 -25.44
N GLU A 159 -4.11 -6.52 -25.80
CA GLU A 159 -3.08 -5.69 -25.14
C GLU A 159 -3.52 -5.36 -23.70
N PRO A 160 -2.59 -5.14 -22.75
CA PRO A 160 -2.95 -4.63 -21.42
C PRO A 160 -3.62 -3.26 -21.55
N GLY A 161 -4.72 -3.07 -20.80
CA GLY A 161 -5.61 -1.92 -20.98
C GLY A 161 -5.00 -0.60 -20.52
N LEU A 162 -4.63 0.26 -21.47
CA LEU A 162 -4.41 1.69 -21.20
C LEU A 162 -5.69 2.34 -20.67
N VAL A 163 -5.58 3.09 -19.59
CA VAL A 163 -6.68 3.88 -19.01
C VAL A 163 -7.10 4.98 -20.03
N PRO A 164 -8.41 5.28 -20.21
CA PRO A 164 -8.86 6.27 -21.20
C PRO A 164 -8.36 7.71 -20.92
N GLU A 165 -7.49 8.25 -21.79
CA GLU A 165 -6.88 9.58 -21.67
C GLU A 165 -7.81 10.78 -22.04
N GLU A 166 -8.99 10.94 -21.41
CA GLU A 166 -9.91 12.07 -21.71
C GLU A 166 -10.41 12.93 -20.52
N SER A 167 -9.57 13.18 -19.48
CA SER A 167 -9.74 14.36 -18.59
C SER A 167 -8.55 14.60 -17.65
N ILE A 168 -7.43 15.10 -18.19
CA ILE A 168 -6.39 15.76 -17.38
C ILE A 168 -5.92 17.01 -18.15
N GLN A 169 -6.39 18.19 -17.75
CA GLN A 169 -5.76 19.46 -18.12
C GLN A 169 -4.97 19.95 -16.93
N ILE A 170 -3.64 19.82 -16.96
CA ILE A 170 -2.82 20.46 -15.93
C ILE A 170 -2.89 21.98 -16.15
N ILE A 171 -3.65 22.61 -15.27
CA ILE A 171 -3.81 24.05 -15.16
C ILE A 171 -2.71 24.52 -14.18
N PRO A 172 -1.80 25.46 -14.52
CA PRO A 172 -0.57 25.73 -13.75
C PRO A 172 -0.73 26.41 -12.36
N HIS A 173 -1.86 26.23 -11.67
CA HIS A 173 -2.35 27.20 -10.68
C HIS A 173 -2.10 26.86 -9.20
N TRP A 174 -1.34 25.81 -8.88
CA TRP A 174 -0.79 25.60 -7.52
C TRP A 174 0.32 26.60 -7.15
N ARG A 175 0.79 27.43 -8.09
CA ARG A 175 1.71 28.54 -7.82
C ARG A 175 1.10 29.82 -8.37
N GLY A 176 0.69 30.73 -7.48
CA GLY A 176 -0.12 31.92 -7.78
C GLY A 176 0.38 32.75 -8.96
N THR A 177 -0.55 33.40 -9.66
CA THR A 177 -0.29 34.20 -10.86
C THR A 177 0.18 35.64 -10.56
N ALA A 178 0.61 35.91 -9.33
CA ALA A 178 1.12 37.21 -8.90
C ALA A 178 2.59 37.39 -9.27
N ASN A 179 2.86 38.17 -10.33
CA ASN A 179 4.17 38.76 -10.67
C ASN A 179 5.39 37.81 -10.68
N ARG A 180 5.55 37.01 -11.74
CA ARG A 180 6.85 36.40 -12.07
C ARG A 180 7.68 37.31 -12.99
N THR A 181 8.99 37.32 -12.76
CA THR A 181 10.03 37.91 -13.61
C THR A 181 10.74 36.82 -14.42
N GLU A 182 11.63 37.20 -15.35
CA GLU A 182 12.38 36.23 -16.17
C GLU A 182 13.44 35.42 -15.38
N GLU A 183 13.70 35.76 -14.12
CA GLU A 183 14.60 35.01 -13.24
C GLU A 183 13.88 33.90 -12.43
N ASP A 184 12.53 33.93 -12.33
CA ASP A 184 11.70 33.02 -11.52
C ASP A 184 11.36 31.68 -12.24
N VAL A 185 12.21 31.22 -13.15
CA VAL A 185 11.87 30.17 -14.14
C VAL A 185 12.13 28.74 -13.64
N LEU A 186 12.99 28.55 -12.63
CA LEU A 186 13.35 27.23 -12.10
C LEU A 186 12.25 26.63 -11.18
N GLY A 187 11.16 26.21 -11.80
CA GLY A 187 10.33 25.12 -11.25
C GLY A 187 11.10 23.78 -11.28
N PRO A 188 10.66 22.78 -10.50
CA PRO A 188 11.33 21.49 -10.47
C PRO A 188 11.19 20.80 -11.82
N PHE A 189 12.28 20.75 -12.59
CA PHE A 189 12.37 19.94 -13.79
C PHE A 189 12.40 18.46 -13.40
N ALA A 190 11.47 17.63 -13.90
CA ALA A 190 11.44 16.21 -13.62
C ALA A 190 12.77 15.53 -14.00
N ARG A 191 13.44 14.96 -12.99
CA ARG A 191 14.74 14.29 -13.06
C ARG A 191 14.70 13.01 -12.23
N ALA A 192 15.58 12.06 -12.55
CA ALA A 192 15.74 10.85 -11.75
C ALA A 192 16.77 11.00 -10.62
N SER A 193 17.70 11.94 -10.76
CA SER A 193 18.84 12.15 -9.86
C SER A 193 19.42 13.56 -10.05
N SER A 194 20.20 14.05 -9.09
CA SER A 194 21.15 15.15 -9.31
C SER A 194 22.62 14.70 -9.32
N GLY A 195 22.93 13.60 -8.64
CA GLY A 195 24.27 13.01 -8.55
C GLY A 195 25.18 13.61 -7.47
N GLU A 196 24.67 14.46 -6.59
CA GLU A 196 25.43 15.08 -5.50
C GLU A 196 25.29 14.31 -4.16
N ALA A 197 25.95 14.79 -3.10
CA ALA A 197 25.95 14.17 -1.78
C ALA A 197 24.81 14.69 -0.90
N PHE A 198 24.22 13.82 -0.06
CA PHE A 198 23.28 14.24 0.99
C PHE A 198 24.05 14.79 2.18
N GLU A 199 23.64 15.93 2.73
CA GLU A 199 24.26 16.51 3.93
C GLU A 199 23.36 16.31 5.16
N LEU A 200 23.93 15.79 6.25
CA LEU A 200 23.23 15.50 7.49
C LEU A 200 23.76 16.41 8.60
N HIS A 201 22.93 17.32 9.09
CA HIS A 201 23.32 18.38 10.03
C HIS A 201 22.97 18.00 11.47
N LEU A 202 23.92 17.38 12.19
CA LEU A 202 23.69 16.90 13.56
C LEU A 202 23.52 18.02 14.61
N ASP A 203 23.86 19.26 14.28
CA ASP A 203 23.57 20.45 15.08
C ASP A 203 22.15 21.02 14.84
N GLN A 204 21.46 20.54 13.79
CA GLN A 204 20.11 20.96 13.40
C GLN A 204 19.12 19.81 13.64
N LEU A 205 18.68 19.68 14.88
CA LEU A 205 17.70 18.68 15.30
C LEU A 205 16.29 19.27 15.35
N SER A 206 15.34 18.59 14.71
CA SER A 206 13.92 18.89 14.76
C SER A 206 13.19 17.92 15.72
N ALA A 207 11.90 18.19 15.98
CA ALA A 207 11.08 17.33 16.82
C ALA A 207 10.83 15.96 16.17
N ALA A 208 10.55 14.96 17.01
CA ALA A 208 10.07 13.65 16.57
C ALA A 208 8.75 13.80 15.78
N PRO A 209 8.63 13.26 14.56
CA PRO A 209 7.36 13.29 13.81
C PRO A 209 6.23 12.51 14.51
N GLY A 210 6.56 11.48 15.30
CA GLY A 210 5.60 10.68 16.06
C GLY A 210 4.61 9.92 15.17
N SER A 211 3.38 9.73 15.68
CA SER A 211 2.37 8.89 15.03
C SER A 211 1.79 9.44 13.71
N ARG A 212 2.02 10.73 13.35
CA ARG A 212 1.50 11.30 12.09
C ARG A 212 2.05 10.62 10.83
N LEU A 213 3.25 10.06 10.93
CA LEU A 213 3.87 9.27 9.85
C LEU A 213 3.45 7.80 9.85
N LYS A 214 2.61 7.35 10.79
CA LYS A 214 2.28 5.95 11.02
C LYS A 214 0.81 5.69 10.74
N GLY A 215 0.51 4.98 9.66
CA GLY A 215 -0.85 4.55 9.39
C GLY A 215 -0.98 3.50 8.30
N THR A 216 -2.08 2.77 8.33
CA THR A 216 -2.36 1.67 7.42
C THR A 216 -3.86 1.36 7.34
N CYS A 217 -4.22 0.41 6.50
CA CYS A 217 -5.58 -0.12 6.39
C CYS A 217 -5.55 -1.63 6.14
N GLN A 218 -6.70 -2.27 6.27
CA GLN A 218 -6.87 -3.69 5.96
C GLN A 218 -8.30 -3.97 5.53
N TRP A 219 -8.47 -4.96 4.66
CA TRP A 219 -9.80 -5.53 4.37
C TRP A 219 -10.14 -6.63 5.39
N GLY A 220 -11.25 -6.44 6.10
CA GLY A 220 -11.69 -7.38 7.14
C GLY A 220 -11.00 -7.14 8.49
N SER A 221 -11.56 -7.73 9.54
CA SER A 221 -11.20 -7.43 10.93
C SER A 221 -10.38 -8.56 11.57
N VAL A 222 -9.11 -8.70 11.12
CA VAL A 222 -8.13 -9.66 11.66
C VAL A 222 -7.31 -8.97 12.78
N GLN A 223 -7.59 -9.32 14.02
CA GLN A 223 -7.03 -8.68 15.20
C GLN A 223 -5.52 -8.93 15.35
N ARG A 224 -5.00 -10.11 14.98
CA ARG A 224 -3.55 -10.38 15.02
C ARG A 224 -2.75 -9.52 14.06
N ALA A 225 -3.28 -9.23 12.86
CA ALA A 225 -2.65 -8.29 11.94
C ALA A 225 -2.61 -6.88 12.56
N MET A 226 -3.74 -6.40 13.08
CA MET A 226 -3.83 -5.11 13.76
C MET A 226 -2.86 -5.01 14.95
N GLN A 227 -2.76 -6.06 15.77
CA GLN A 227 -1.82 -6.11 16.89
C GLN A 227 -0.36 -6.04 16.40
N ALA A 228 0.01 -6.84 15.39
CA ALA A 228 1.37 -6.82 14.83
C ALA A 228 1.78 -5.44 14.27
N PHE A 229 0.81 -4.66 13.76
CA PHE A 229 1.06 -3.26 13.39
C PHE A 229 1.10 -2.33 14.62
N ALA A 230 0.24 -2.53 15.61
CA ALA A 230 0.22 -1.72 16.84
C ALA A 230 1.52 -1.87 17.65
N ASP A 231 2.09 -3.08 17.68
CA ASP A 231 3.35 -3.38 18.37
C ASP A 231 4.55 -2.60 17.80
N ILE A 232 4.52 -2.22 16.51
CA ILE A 232 5.58 -1.46 15.84
C ILE A 232 5.25 0.03 15.64
N SER A 233 3.98 0.39 15.54
CA SER A 233 3.55 1.77 15.30
C SER A 233 3.27 2.55 16.60
N GLY A 234 2.78 1.89 17.64
CA GLY A 234 2.34 2.52 18.87
C GLY A 234 0.96 3.18 18.77
N PRO A 235 0.52 3.88 19.84
CA PRO A 235 -0.81 4.48 19.92
C PRO A 235 -0.95 5.69 19.00
N ASN A 236 -2.19 5.99 18.61
CA ASN A 236 -2.58 7.08 17.71
C ASN A 236 -2.03 6.97 16.28
N ALA A 237 -1.61 5.79 15.83
CA ALA A 237 -1.43 5.51 14.41
C ALA A 237 -2.80 5.56 13.69
N LEU A 238 -2.80 6.04 12.44
CA LEU A 238 -4.02 6.25 11.65
C LEU A 238 -4.45 4.95 10.95
N TYR A 239 -5.63 4.43 11.28
CA TYR A 239 -6.12 3.17 10.74
C TYR A 239 -7.43 3.35 9.95
N ARG A 240 -7.40 3.07 8.64
CA ARG A 240 -8.54 3.36 7.75
C ARG A 240 -9.44 2.14 7.49
N ILE A 241 -10.75 2.37 7.57
CA ILE A 241 -11.80 1.36 7.41
C ILE A 241 -12.81 1.86 6.35
N LYS A 242 -13.15 1.04 5.36
CA LYS A 242 -14.09 1.40 4.28
C LYS A 242 -15.51 0.91 4.61
N MET A 243 -16.45 1.84 4.84
CA MET A 243 -17.88 1.54 4.99
C MET A 243 -18.60 1.63 3.64
N TYR A 244 -18.92 0.47 3.08
CA TYR A 244 -19.67 0.32 1.83
C TYR A 244 -21.18 0.35 2.07
N THR A 245 -21.81 1.51 1.92
CA THR A 245 -23.25 1.72 2.21
C THR A 245 -24.17 0.87 1.31
N ALA A 246 -23.81 0.66 0.05
CA ALA A 246 -24.67 0.01 -0.94
C ALA A 246 -24.70 -1.53 -0.88
N LYS A 247 -23.69 -2.12 -0.24
CA LYS A 247 -23.56 -3.55 0.06
C LYS A 247 -22.94 -3.68 1.46
N PRO A 248 -23.72 -3.57 2.54
CA PRO A 248 -23.20 -3.82 3.88
C PRO A 248 -22.69 -5.27 3.96
N ASN A 249 -21.37 -5.44 3.94
CA ASN A 249 -20.72 -6.75 3.93
C ASN A 249 -20.65 -7.32 5.36
N PRO A 250 -21.33 -8.44 5.68
CA PRO A 250 -21.32 -9.00 7.03
C PRO A 250 -19.93 -9.46 7.52
N ALA A 251 -18.98 -9.66 6.61
CA ALA A 251 -17.61 -10.06 6.95
C ALA A 251 -16.65 -8.86 7.21
N SER A 252 -17.10 -7.63 6.95
CA SER A 252 -16.31 -6.40 7.19
C SER A 252 -17.08 -5.40 8.06
N ASP A 253 -17.81 -5.90 9.06
CA ASP A 253 -18.66 -5.13 9.97
C ASP A 253 -17.90 -3.93 10.57
N PRO A 254 -18.15 -2.70 10.07
CA PRO A 254 -17.24 -1.58 10.31
C PRO A 254 -17.34 -1.05 11.74
N ALA A 255 -18.43 -1.32 12.45
CA ALA A 255 -18.56 -1.05 13.87
C ALA A 255 -17.60 -1.93 14.69
N ARG A 256 -17.65 -3.26 14.48
CA ARG A 256 -16.75 -4.22 15.14
C ARG A 256 -15.29 -3.90 14.81
N HIS A 257 -15.00 -3.55 13.55
CA HIS A 257 -13.67 -3.20 13.08
C HIS A 257 -13.16 -1.90 13.72
N THR A 258 -14.01 -0.87 13.84
CA THR A 258 -13.69 0.40 14.56
C THR A 258 -13.30 0.11 16.01
N ARG A 259 -14.09 -0.71 16.72
CA ARG A 259 -13.80 -1.08 18.11
C ARG A 259 -12.47 -1.82 18.24
N LEU A 260 -12.21 -2.83 17.38
CA LEU A 260 -10.96 -3.60 17.41
C LEU A 260 -9.72 -2.75 17.13
N ALA A 261 -9.81 -1.79 16.21
CA ALA A 261 -8.73 -0.84 15.92
C ALA A 261 -8.47 0.12 17.11
N GLN A 262 -9.53 0.63 17.76
CA GLN A 262 -9.40 1.48 18.94
C GLN A 262 -8.95 0.69 20.19
N GLU A 263 -9.28 -0.60 20.31
CA GLU A 263 -8.79 -1.49 21.38
C GLU A 263 -7.27 -1.72 21.35
N VAL A 264 -6.64 -1.71 20.16
CA VAL A 264 -5.17 -1.70 20.01
C VAL A 264 -4.56 -0.29 19.98
N GLY A 265 -5.38 0.76 20.13
CA GLY A 265 -4.93 2.14 20.30
C GLY A 265 -4.83 2.99 19.03
N PHE A 266 -5.39 2.57 17.90
CA PHE A 266 -5.42 3.37 16.67
C PHE A 266 -6.50 4.45 16.68
N GLN A 267 -6.26 5.53 15.92
CA GLN A 267 -7.33 6.46 15.52
C GLN A 267 -7.97 5.98 14.22
N VAL A 268 -9.30 5.91 14.17
CA VAL A 268 -10.03 5.31 13.05
C VAL A 268 -10.47 6.36 12.03
N LEU A 269 -10.06 6.17 10.79
CA LEU A 269 -10.55 6.89 9.62
C LEU A 269 -11.62 6.05 8.90
N LEU A 270 -12.89 6.37 9.11
CA LEU A 270 -14.01 5.69 8.47
C LEU A 270 -14.37 6.37 7.14
N THR A 271 -14.03 5.72 6.03
CA THR A 271 -14.37 6.18 4.68
C THR A 271 -15.75 5.69 4.28
N VAL A 272 -16.69 6.61 4.08
CA VAL A 272 -18.09 6.29 3.75
C VAL A 272 -18.31 6.44 2.26
N LYS A 273 -18.34 5.33 1.50
CA LYS A 273 -18.56 5.33 0.05
C LYS A 273 -19.78 4.50 -0.37
N GLY A 274 -20.52 5.02 -1.36
CA GLY A 274 -21.61 4.32 -2.01
C GLY A 274 -22.99 4.94 -1.87
N THR A 275 -23.90 4.52 -2.75
CA THR A 275 -25.34 4.83 -2.66
C THR A 275 -26.18 3.54 -2.66
N PRO A 276 -27.01 3.27 -1.64
CA PRO A 276 -27.92 2.13 -1.60
C PRO A 276 -28.86 2.04 -2.82
N LEU A 277 -29.20 0.83 -3.27
CA LEU A 277 -30.10 0.62 -4.44
C LEU A 277 -31.49 1.26 -4.26
N SER A 278 -31.95 1.43 -3.02
CA SER A 278 -33.15 2.20 -2.68
C SER A 278 -33.01 3.70 -3.01
N MET A 279 -31.82 4.27 -2.85
CA MET A 279 -31.50 5.69 -2.95
C MET A 279 -30.82 6.10 -4.26
N ALA A 280 -30.23 5.16 -5.00
CA ALA A 280 -29.46 5.43 -6.24
C ALA A 280 -30.28 6.17 -7.30
N SER A 281 -29.69 7.22 -7.91
CA SER A 281 -30.32 8.00 -8.98
C SER A 281 -30.35 7.27 -10.32
N ASP A 282 -29.32 6.46 -10.62
CA ASP A 282 -29.37 5.47 -11.70
C ASP A 282 -29.35 4.07 -11.11
N LYS A 283 -30.42 3.31 -11.37
CA LYS A 283 -30.62 1.92 -10.91
C LYS A 283 -30.50 0.92 -12.07
N THR A 284 -30.18 1.43 -13.26
CA THR A 284 -30.23 0.75 -14.56
C THR A 284 -28.91 0.80 -15.30
N LYS A 285 -27.92 1.55 -14.80
CA LYS A 285 -26.56 1.60 -15.34
C LYS A 285 -25.97 0.19 -15.45
N GLU A 286 -25.51 -0.14 -16.64
CA GLU A 286 -24.64 -1.27 -16.92
C GLU A 286 -23.33 -0.69 -17.49
N ASP A 287 -22.19 -1.09 -16.93
CA ASP A 287 -20.86 -0.75 -17.41
C ASP A 287 -19.87 -1.90 -17.12
N ASN A 288 -18.66 -1.83 -17.68
CA ASN A 288 -17.61 -2.83 -17.50
C ASN A 288 -16.47 -2.32 -16.60
N LEU A 289 -16.72 -1.37 -15.69
CA LEU A 289 -15.69 -0.70 -14.87
C LEU A 289 -15.30 -1.51 -13.61
N GLY A 290 -15.25 -2.85 -13.73
CA GLY A 290 -14.88 -3.78 -12.67
C GLY A 290 -16.02 -4.16 -11.70
N ASP A 291 -15.86 -5.32 -11.06
CA ASP A 291 -16.90 -6.00 -10.27
C ASP A 291 -16.97 -5.59 -8.77
N GLU A 292 -15.95 -4.90 -8.23
CA GLU A 292 -15.93 -4.48 -6.82
C GLU A 292 -17.19 -3.68 -6.48
N TYR A 293 -17.54 -2.74 -7.36
CA TYR A 293 -18.63 -1.80 -7.13
C TYR A 293 -19.73 -1.89 -8.19
N PRO A 294 -21.00 -2.18 -7.78
CA PRO A 294 -22.08 -2.29 -8.75
C PRO A 294 -22.40 -0.90 -9.34
N PRO A 295 -22.64 -0.77 -10.65
CA PRO A 295 -22.75 0.55 -11.29
C PRO A 295 -23.75 1.52 -10.67
N PHE A 296 -24.89 1.02 -10.14
CA PHE A 296 -25.89 1.86 -9.46
C PHE A 296 -25.34 2.58 -8.22
N ALA A 297 -24.41 1.96 -7.50
CA ALA A 297 -23.90 2.46 -6.23
C ALA A 297 -22.89 3.61 -6.39
N ARG A 298 -22.36 3.78 -7.60
CA ARG A 298 -21.53 4.92 -8.02
C ARG A 298 -22.35 6.20 -8.25
N SER A 299 -23.67 6.07 -8.41
CA SER A 299 -24.56 7.20 -8.70
C SER A 299 -24.86 8.04 -7.45
N MET A 300 -25.13 9.33 -7.65
CA MET A 300 -25.58 10.25 -6.60
C MET A 300 -26.89 9.75 -5.96
N PRO A 301 -27.14 9.97 -4.65
CA PRO A 301 -28.46 9.75 -4.06
C PRO A 301 -29.55 10.63 -4.71
N VAL A 302 -30.76 10.07 -4.92
CA VAL A 302 -31.96 10.81 -5.41
C VAL A 302 -32.35 11.95 -4.46
N ASN A 303 -32.11 11.76 -3.16
CA ASN A 303 -32.25 12.78 -2.13
C ASN A 303 -31.02 12.71 -1.23
N LEU A 304 -30.28 13.81 -1.12
CA LEU A 304 -29.06 13.89 -0.32
C LEU A 304 -29.36 13.82 1.20
N GLN A 305 -30.51 14.35 1.65
CA GLN A 305 -30.85 14.31 3.08
C GLN A 305 -31.21 12.90 3.53
N ASP A 306 -32.04 12.17 2.76
CA ASP A 306 -32.38 10.77 3.08
C ASP A 306 -31.12 9.87 3.15
N TYR A 307 -30.08 10.20 2.38
CA TYR A 307 -28.78 9.53 2.43
C TYR A 307 -27.93 9.97 3.63
N ALA A 308 -27.87 11.27 3.93
CA ALA A 308 -27.13 11.79 5.07
C ALA A 308 -27.72 11.30 6.42
N ASP A 309 -29.05 11.30 6.54
CA ASP A 309 -29.79 10.72 7.67
C ASP A 309 -29.47 9.22 7.82
N TYR A 310 -29.37 8.48 6.71
CA TYR A 310 -28.98 7.08 6.72
C TYR A 310 -27.52 6.84 7.13
N VAL A 311 -26.59 7.72 6.76
CA VAL A 311 -25.19 7.66 7.25
C VAL A 311 -25.12 7.98 8.75
N VAL A 312 -25.93 8.93 9.23
CA VAL A 312 -26.09 9.22 10.67
C VAL A 312 -26.67 8.01 11.42
N ASP A 313 -27.70 7.36 10.88
CA ASP A 313 -28.29 6.13 11.44
C ASP A 313 -27.29 4.95 11.46
N LEU A 314 -26.39 4.86 10.49
CA LEU A 314 -25.30 3.88 10.49
C LEU A 314 -24.27 4.19 11.60
N LEU A 315 -23.82 5.44 11.74
CA LEU A 315 -22.91 5.84 12.81
C LEU A 315 -23.53 5.64 14.21
N GLY A 316 -24.81 5.99 14.39
CA GLY A 316 -25.55 5.73 15.63
C GLY A 316 -25.70 4.24 15.96
N GLN A 317 -25.61 3.35 14.96
CA GLN A 317 -25.53 1.91 15.20
C GLN A 317 -24.15 1.44 15.65
N PHE A 318 -23.05 2.15 15.38
CA PHE A 318 -21.73 1.82 15.92
C PHE A 318 -21.73 2.05 17.44
N GLU A 319 -22.12 3.26 17.85
CA GLU A 319 -22.20 3.66 19.27
C GLU A 319 -23.14 2.72 20.05
N LYS A 320 -24.32 2.44 19.50
CA LYS A 320 -25.34 1.58 20.13
C LYS A 320 -24.96 0.10 20.22
N ARG A 321 -24.14 -0.42 19.31
CA ARG A 321 -23.77 -1.85 19.27
C ARG A 321 -22.46 -2.14 19.99
N GLU A 322 -21.43 -1.37 19.69
CA GLU A 322 -20.04 -1.65 20.07
C GLU A 322 -19.50 -0.60 21.07
N GLY A 323 -20.25 0.45 21.37
CA GLY A 323 -19.86 1.50 22.32
C GLY A 323 -18.86 2.54 21.78
N VAL A 324 -18.64 2.56 20.46
CA VAL A 324 -17.59 3.36 19.81
C VAL A 324 -18.12 4.19 18.63
N LEU A 325 -17.36 5.23 18.28
CA LEU A 325 -17.51 6.01 17.05
C LEU A 325 -16.11 6.22 16.45
N PRO A 326 -15.98 6.37 15.12
CA PRO A 326 -14.68 6.64 14.49
C PRO A 326 -14.20 8.06 14.84
N ASP A 327 -12.90 8.23 14.94
CA ASP A 327 -12.25 9.52 15.17
C ASP A 327 -12.46 10.46 13.98
N PHE A 328 -12.31 9.93 12.76
CA PHE A 328 -12.43 10.66 11.50
C PHE A 328 -13.46 10.00 10.57
N VAL A 329 -14.23 10.80 9.82
CA VAL A 329 -15.06 10.35 8.70
C VAL A 329 -14.66 11.05 7.42
N GLU A 330 -14.29 10.25 6.42
CA GLU A 330 -14.00 10.70 5.05
C GLU A 330 -15.25 10.49 4.18
N ILE A 331 -15.71 11.56 3.52
CA ILE A 331 -16.92 11.54 2.70
C ILE A 331 -16.58 11.14 1.27
N TRP A 332 -17.01 9.92 0.89
CA TRP A 332 -16.65 9.19 -0.33
C TRP A 332 -15.18 8.77 -0.41
N ALA A 333 -14.83 8.08 -1.50
CA ALA A 333 -13.44 7.84 -1.91
C ALA A 333 -13.38 7.82 -3.45
N GLU A 334 -12.37 8.48 -4.00
CA GLU A 334 -12.09 8.60 -5.43
C GLU A 334 -13.30 9.10 -6.24
N PRO A 335 -13.94 10.23 -5.87
CA PRO A 335 -15.04 10.79 -6.66
C PRO A 335 -14.60 11.21 -8.07
N ASP A 336 -13.30 11.36 -8.31
CA ASP A 336 -12.70 11.63 -9.61
C ASP A 336 -12.55 10.40 -10.52
N ARG A 337 -12.88 9.20 -10.03
CA ARG A 337 -12.73 7.93 -10.76
C ARG A 337 -14.09 7.36 -11.18
N PRO A 338 -14.33 7.09 -12.49
CA PRO A 338 -15.63 6.60 -12.98
C PRO A 338 -16.03 5.22 -12.43
N GLU A 339 -15.06 4.44 -11.93
CA GLU A 339 -15.24 3.18 -11.20
C GLU A 339 -15.70 3.36 -9.74
N SER A 340 -15.56 4.56 -9.16
CA SER A 340 -15.95 4.91 -7.78
C SER A 340 -17.11 5.91 -7.70
N TRP A 341 -17.30 6.80 -8.68
CA TRP A 341 -18.39 7.80 -8.74
C TRP A 341 -18.88 8.00 -10.16
N SER A 342 -20.13 8.45 -10.34
CA SER A 342 -20.67 8.81 -11.66
C SER A 342 -21.54 10.05 -11.67
N GLY A 343 -21.41 10.92 -10.67
CA GLY A 343 -21.85 12.30 -10.74
C GLY A 343 -20.75 13.19 -11.33
N THR A 344 -21.02 14.50 -11.37
CA THR A 344 -20.03 15.55 -11.63
C THR A 344 -19.24 15.89 -10.36
N ARG A 345 -18.32 16.86 -10.48
CA ARG A 345 -17.63 17.50 -9.35
C ARG A 345 -18.61 18.24 -8.44
N ASP A 346 -19.54 18.98 -9.02
CA ASP A 346 -20.49 19.79 -8.27
C ASP A 346 -21.50 18.88 -7.54
N ASP A 347 -21.87 17.74 -8.12
CA ASP A 347 -22.67 16.71 -7.44
C ASP A 347 -21.96 16.15 -6.19
N TYR A 348 -20.62 15.99 -6.25
CA TYR A 348 -19.84 15.59 -5.07
C TYR A 348 -19.79 16.70 -4.02
N ILE A 349 -19.60 17.96 -4.43
CA ILE A 349 -19.54 19.09 -3.50
C ILE A 349 -20.86 19.26 -2.74
N HIS A 350 -22.01 19.12 -3.40
CA HIS A 350 -23.32 19.12 -2.72
C HIS A 350 -23.53 17.88 -1.83
N LEU A 351 -23.01 16.70 -2.22
CA LEU A 351 -23.01 15.51 -1.35
C LEU A 351 -22.20 15.77 -0.07
N TYR A 352 -21.01 16.37 -0.21
CA TYR A 352 -20.17 16.77 0.93
C TYR A 352 -20.90 17.74 1.86
N GLU A 353 -21.53 18.78 1.32
CA GLU A 353 -22.31 19.74 2.12
C GLU A 353 -23.36 19.04 3.00
N VAL A 354 -24.26 18.26 2.41
CA VAL A 354 -25.43 17.72 3.13
C VAL A 354 -24.99 16.64 4.13
N VAL A 355 -24.00 15.83 3.79
CA VAL A 355 -23.47 14.78 4.67
C VAL A 355 -22.65 15.38 5.82
N SER A 356 -21.73 16.33 5.56
CA SER A 356 -20.91 16.96 6.61
C SER A 356 -21.78 17.74 7.61
N LYS A 357 -22.75 18.54 7.15
CA LYS A 357 -23.71 19.26 8.00
C LYS A 357 -24.50 18.30 8.90
N SER A 358 -24.99 17.19 8.34
CA SER A 358 -25.78 16.21 9.09
C SER A 358 -24.95 15.44 10.13
N ILE A 359 -23.75 14.96 9.77
CA ILE A 359 -22.88 14.24 10.73
C ILE A 359 -22.41 15.19 11.84
N ARG A 360 -22.00 16.44 11.53
CA ARG A 360 -21.60 17.43 12.55
C ARG A 360 -22.73 17.73 13.54
N ALA A 361 -23.97 17.78 13.07
CA ALA A 361 -25.14 18.06 13.92
C ALA A 361 -25.48 16.90 14.88
N SER A 362 -25.21 15.65 14.49
CA SER A 362 -25.47 14.46 15.32
C SER A 362 -24.29 14.04 16.19
N PHE A 363 -23.07 14.13 15.66
CA PHE A 363 -21.84 13.64 16.28
C PHE A 363 -20.75 14.72 16.23
N PRO A 364 -20.87 15.81 17.01
CA PRO A 364 -19.97 16.96 16.93
C PRO A 364 -18.49 16.63 17.23
N GLN A 365 -18.22 15.50 17.90
CA GLN A 365 -16.89 14.97 18.18
C GLN A 365 -16.19 14.33 16.97
N ILE A 366 -16.93 13.84 15.97
CA ILE A 366 -16.34 13.20 14.78
C ILE A 366 -15.68 14.27 13.92
N LYS A 367 -14.44 14.02 13.50
CA LYS A 367 -13.68 14.91 12.64
C LYS A 367 -13.98 14.61 11.16
N LEU A 368 -14.29 15.61 10.36
CA LEU A 368 -14.87 15.48 9.02
C LEU A 368 -13.91 15.92 7.92
N GLY A 369 -13.91 15.22 6.79
CA GLY A 369 -13.00 15.55 5.70
C GLY A 369 -13.27 14.82 4.39
N GLY A 370 -12.45 15.14 3.40
CA GLY A 370 -12.58 14.65 2.03
C GLY A 370 -11.52 15.25 1.10
N ALA A 371 -11.40 14.78 -0.13
CA ALA A 371 -12.36 13.94 -0.83
C ALA A 371 -11.87 12.52 -1.15
N GLY A 372 -10.66 12.16 -0.71
CA GLY A 372 -10.02 10.89 -1.08
C GLY A 372 -9.84 10.75 -2.59
N VAL A 373 -9.62 11.85 -3.32
CA VAL A 373 -9.39 11.82 -4.79
C VAL A 373 -8.19 10.97 -5.15
N ALA A 374 -8.23 10.26 -6.28
CA ALA A 374 -7.19 9.31 -6.69
C ALA A 374 -5.84 9.96 -7.03
N GLY A 375 -5.78 11.29 -7.10
CA GLY A 375 -4.54 12.06 -7.13
C GLY A 375 -4.77 13.54 -6.77
N VAL A 376 -3.84 14.13 -6.02
CA VAL A 376 -3.97 15.50 -5.46
C VAL A 376 -4.18 16.60 -6.51
N LEU A 377 -3.72 16.39 -7.75
CA LEU A 377 -3.84 17.32 -8.87
C LEU A 377 -5.15 17.19 -9.67
N SER A 378 -6.06 16.31 -9.27
CA SER A 378 -7.29 15.98 -10.02
C SER A 378 -8.22 17.20 -10.16
N ASP A 379 -8.60 17.52 -11.40
CA ASP A 379 -9.46 18.67 -11.74
C ASP A 379 -10.98 18.34 -11.64
N MET A 380 -11.33 17.05 -11.72
CA MET A 380 -12.69 16.52 -11.88
C MET A 380 -13.49 17.20 -13.01
N GLY A 381 -12.82 17.60 -14.09
CA GLY A 381 -13.39 18.32 -15.23
C GLY A 381 -13.61 19.83 -14.99
N GLY A 382 -13.11 20.39 -13.89
CA GLY A 382 -13.22 21.82 -13.57
C GLY A 382 -11.99 22.66 -13.99
N GLU A 383 -12.10 23.99 -13.87
CA GLU A 383 -11.04 24.95 -14.23
C GLU A 383 -9.95 25.14 -13.14
N ARG A 384 -10.01 24.38 -12.04
CA ARG A 384 -9.13 24.44 -10.87
C ARG A 384 -9.07 23.05 -10.24
N PRO A 385 -7.96 22.60 -9.62
CA PRO A 385 -7.92 21.38 -8.81
C PRO A 385 -9.12 21.26 -7.86
N MET A 386 -9.63 20.04 -7.74
CA MET A 386 -10.89 19.78 -7.03
C MET A 386 -10.79 20.10 -5.53
N LEU A 387 -9.67 19.74 -4.89
CA LEU A 387 -9.47 19.97 -3.46
C LEU A 387 -9.49 21.47 -3.10
N LEU A 388 -8.79 22.32 -3.87
CA LEU A 388 -8.89 23.78 -3.74
C LEU A 388 -10.33 24.25 -3.88
N SER A 389 -11.06 23.72 -4.86
CA SER A 389 -12.45 24.10 -5.13
C SER A 389 -13.43 23.63 -4.05
N LEU A 390 -13.10 22.55 -3.33
CA LEU A 390 -13.83 22.09 -2.15
C LEU A 390 -13.56 23.02 -0.97
N ILE A 391 -12.30 23.46 -0.76
CA ILE A 391 -11.93 24.44 0.27
C ILE A 391 -12.65 25.77 0.01
N ASP A 392 -12.58 26.30 -1.22
CA ASP A 392 -13.31 27.52 -1.65
C ASP A 392 -14.81 27.44 -1.25
N PHE A 393 -15.47 26.31 -1.55
CA PHE A 393 -16.90 26.11 -1.26
C PHE A 393 -17.19 25.89 0.24
N VAL A 394 -16.28 25.25 0.98
CA VAL A 394 -16.37 25.08 2.44
C VAL A 394 -16.37 26.43 3.13
N VAL A 395 -15.52 27.37 2.68
CA VAL A 395 -15.46 28.74 3.18
C VAL A 395 -16.74 29.50 2.82
N ASP A 396 -17.13 29.49 1.55
CA ASP A 396 -18.31 30.21 1.05
C ASP A 396 -19.65 29.77 1.71
N GLN A 397 -19.76 28.52 2.16
CA GLN A 397 -20.99 27.94 2.74
C GLN A 397 -20.91 27.59 4.23
N GLU A 398 -19.84 28.04 4.93
CA GLU A 398 -19.56 27.78 6.35
C GLU A 398 -19.66 26.28 6.73
N LEU A 399 -19.03 25.40 5.93
CA LEU A 399 -19.16 23.94 6.08
C LEU A 399 -18.22 23.37 7.17
N PRO A 400 -18.57 22.22 7.80
CA PRO A 400 -17.66 21.53 8.70
C PRO A 400 -16.54 20.78 7.96
N MET A 401 -15.29 21.20 8.17
CA MET A 401 -14.09 20.49 7.69
C MET A 401 -12.99 20.52 8.75
N ASP A 402 -12.33 19.38 8.97
CA ASP A 402 -11.20 19.18 9.89
C ASP A 402 -9.99 18.52 9.21
N PHE A 403 -10.16 17.95 8.01
CA PHE A 403 -9.06 17.48 7.17
C PHE A 403 -9.43 17.48 5.66
N VAL A 404 -8.39 17.59 4.82
CA VAL A 404 -8.43 17.39 3.37
C VAL A 404 -7.67 16.10 3.05
N SER A 405 -8.20 15.27 2.12
CA SER A 405 -7.62 13.96 1.80
C SER A 405 -7.54 13.61 0.31
N TRP A 406 -6.51 12.82 -0.04
CA TRP A 406 -6.25 12.26 -1.37
C TRP A 406 -5.51 10.91 -1.27
N HIS A 407 -5.47 10.17 -2.38
CA HIS A 407 -4.67 8.95 -2.55
C HIS A 407 -3.37 9.24 -3.34
N HIS A 408 -2.32 8.44 -3.14
CA HIS A 408 -1.01 8.60 -3.78
C HIS A 408 -0.45 7.25 -4.26
N TYR A 409 -0.27 7.06 -5.58
CA TYR A 409 0.17 5.78 -6.15
C TYR A 409 1.23 5.96 -7.25
N THR A 410 2.48 6.16 -6.83
CA THR A 410 3.67 6.29 -7.70
C THR A 410 4.96 6.27 -6.85
N ILE A 411 6.05 6.88 -7.32
CA ILE A 411 7.26 7.16 -6.51
C ILE A 411 6.90 7.87 -5.20
N GLY A 412 7.63 7.57 -4.13
CA GLY A 412 7.38 8.17 -2.81
C GLY A 412 7.71 9.67 -2.79
N ALA A 413 8.73 10.08 -3.54
CA ALA A 413 9.20 11.46 -3.59
C ALA A 413 8.30 12.41 -4.39
N GLU A 414 7.25 11.95 -5.09
CA GLU A 414 6.38 12.84 -5.89
C GLU A 414 5.69 13.91 -5.02
N LEU A 415 5.44 13.66 -3.73
CA LEU A 415 4.94 14.69 -2.80
C LEU A 415 5.84 15.93 -2.76
N ARG A 416 7.18 15.76 -2.79
CA ARG A 416 8.15 16.87 -2.84
C ARG A 416 8.21 17.51 -4.24
N TYR A 417 8.07 16.71 -5.29
CA TYR A 417 8.05 17.20 -6.68
C TYR A 417 6.83 18.09 -6.99
N ASN A 418 5.62 17.61 -6.64
CA ASN A 418 4.37 18.27 -7.06
C ASN A 418 4.05 19.54 -6.24
N GLY A 419 4.58 19.65 -5.01
CA GLY A 419 4.40 20.80 -4.12
C GLY A 419 2.98 21.01 -3.59
N ALA A 420 2.07 20.05 -3.81
CA ALA A 420 0.66 20.20 -3.48
C ALA A 420 0.37 20.20 -1.98
N VAL A 421 1.24 19.60 -1.15
CA VAL A 421 1.12 19.68 0.31
C VAL A 421 1.28 21.13 0.80
N GLN A 422 2.32 21.83 0.34
CA GLN A 422 2.51 23.25 0.65
C GLN A 422 1.40 24.10 0.05
N GLY A 423 1.05 23.90 -1.22
CA GLY A 423 -0.04 24.64 -1.86
C GLY A 423 -1.43 24.43 -1.21
N LEU A 424 -1.64 23.29 -0.52
CA LEU A 424 -2.82 23.06 0.32
C LEU A 424 -2.70 23.77 1.68
N ARG A 425 -1.53 23.73 2.35
CA ARG A 425 -1.27 24.50 3.59
C ARG A 425 -1.51 25.99 3.35
N ASP A 426 -0.86 26.56 2.33
CA ASP A 426 -0.94 27.98 1.98
C ASP A 426 -2.40 28.42 1.74
N HIS A 427 -3.16 27.63 0.97
CA HIS A 427 -4.55 27.94 0.65
C HIS A 427 -5.51 27.74 1.83
N LEU A 428 -5.15 26.92 2.84
CA LEU A 428 -5.90 26.82 4.09
C LEU A 428 -5.59 28.01 5.01
N GLU A 429 -4.33 28.42 5.16
CA GLU A 429 -3.91 29.63 5.91
C GLU A 429 -4.54 30.90 5.32
N GLU A 430 -4.50 31.08 3.98
CA GLU A 430 -5.15 32.22 3.28
C GLU A 430 -6.66 32.33 3.56
N ASN A 431 -7.31 31.22 3.95
CA ASN A 431 -8.73 31.15 4.28
C ASN A 431 -9.03 31.04 5.80
N GLY A 432 -8.01 31.07 6.67
CA GLY A 432 -8.18 30.94 8.13
C GLY A 432 -8.60 29.55 8.59
N LEU A 433 -8.13 28.52 7.89
CA LEU A 433 -8.40 27.10 8.13
C LEU A 433 -7.13 26.34 8.57
N ASP A 434 -6.24 27.01 9.31
CA ASP A 434 -4.90 26.54 9.71
C ASP A 434 -4.90 25.18 10.44
N GLU A 435 -5.99 24.90 11.20
CA GLU A 435 -6.20 23.67 11.96
C GLU A 435 -6.71 22.49 11.09
N VAL A 436 -6.96 22.71 9.79
CA VAL A 436 -7.40 21.66 8.85
C VAL A 436 -6.20 20.86 8.38
N ARG A 437 -6.22 19.57 8.66
CA ARG A 437 -5.09 18.66 8.44
C ARG A 437 -5.06 18.06 7.02
N LEU A 438 -3.89 17.69 6.54
CA LEU A 438 -3.65 17.11 5.23
C LEU A 438 -3.33 15.61 5.34
N PHE A 439 -4.19 14.78 4.75
CA PHE A 439 -4.14 13.32 4.85
C PHE A 439 -3.92 12.64 3.49
N VAL A 440 -2.86 11.83 3.36
CA VAL A 440 -2.76 10.84 2.28
C VAL A 440 -3.52 9.58 2.72
N SER A 441 -4.82 9.52 2.43
CA SER A 441 -5.73 8.47 2.96
C SER A 441 -5.59 7.11 2.28
N GLU A 442 -4.77 6.98 1.23
CA GLU A 442 -4.36 5.69 0.66
C GLU A 442 -3.05 5.85 -0.13
N TRP A 443 -2.03 5.01 0.11
CA TRP A 443 -0.83 5.01 -0.74
C TRP A 443 -0.04 3.69 -0.75
N ASN A 444 0.62 3.42 -1.88
CA ASN A 444 1.66 2.40 -2.12
C ASN A 444 2.32 2.70 -3.49
N ILE A 445 3.20 1.84 -4.01
CA ILE A 445 3.74 1.98 -5.39
C ILE A 445 2.61 1.97 -6.43
N TYR A 446 1.68 1.01 -6.33
CA TYR A 446 0.52 0.86 -7.21
C TYR A 446 -0.72 0.40 -6.41
N PRO A 447 -1.96 0.67 -6.88
CA PRO A 447 -3.19 0.28 -6.19
C PRO A 447 -3.52 -1.23 -6.28
N SER A 448 -2.80 -1.99 -7.12
CA SER A 448 -3.03 -3.43 -7.25
C SER A 448 -1.83 -4.19 -7.81
N ALA A 449 -1.73 -5.46 -7.41
CA ALA A 449 -0.94 -6.49 -8.07
C ALA A 449 -1.67 -7.14 -9.27
N ILE A 450 -3.00 -7.00 -9.35
CA ILE A 450 -3.81 -7.66 -10.39
C ILE A 450 -3.55 -7.02 -11.75
N ASN A 451 -3.13 -7.82 -12.74
CA ASN A 451 -2.70 -7.41 -14.08
C ASN A 451 -1.49 -6.43 -14.11
N ASN A 452 -0.79 -6.26 -12.99
CA ASN A 452 0.40 -5.42 -12.90
C ASN A 452 1.64 -6.27 -13.27
N PRO A 453 2.40 -5.91 -14.33
CA PRO A 453 3.60 -6.67 -14.73
C PRO A 453 4.70 -6.61 -13.68
N ASP A 454 4.75 -5.53 -12.89
CA ASP A 454 5.80 -5.25 -11.91
C ASP A 454 5.37 -5.64 -10.48
N ALA A 455 4.28 -6.41 -10.33
CA ALA A 455 3.71 -6.82 -9.03
C ALA A 455 4.69 -7.50 -8.05
N LEU A 456 5.85 -7.97 -8.51
CA LEU A 456 6.91 -8.47 -7.64
C LEU A 456 7.51 -7.38 -6.74
N SER A 457 7.33 -6.10 -7.09
CA SER A 457 7.75 -4.93 -6.29
C SER A 457 7.12 -4.90 -4.89
N PHE A 458 5.93 -5.47 -4.72
CA PHE A 458 5.26 -5.59 -3.42
C PHE A 458 5.87 -6.65 -2.50
N GLU A 459 6.68 -7.57 -3.06
CA GLU A 459 7.23 -8.71 -2.33
C GLU A 459 8.69 -8.51 -1.90
N ASN A 460 9.39 -7.57 -2.55
CA ASN A 460 10.85 -7.38 -2.42
C ASN A 460 11.21 -5.97 -1.89
N SER A 461 12.47 -5.56 -2.04
CA SER A 461 13.00 -4.29 -1.55
C SER A 461 12.37 -3.04 -2.17
N HIS A 462 11.68 -3.12 -3.30
CA HIS A 462 11.07 -1.94 -3.95
C HIS A 462 9.97 -1.32 -3.09
N ALA A 463 9.06 -2.11 -2.52
CA ALA A 463 8.09 -1.60 -1.54
C ALA A 463 8.77 -0.96 -0.31
N ALA A 464 9.95 -1.45 0.08
CA ALA A 464 10.73 -0.88 1.16
C ALA A 464 11.35 0.48 0.76
N ALA A 465 11.98 0.57 -0.41
CA ALA A 465 12.59 1.81 -0.92
C ALA A 465 11.54 2.91 -1.15
N ASN A 466 10.42 2.56 -1.77
CA ASN A 466 9.28 3.46 -1.95
C ASN A 466 8.70 3.94 -0.62
N PHE A 467 8.65 3.06 0.40
CA PHE A 467 8.25 3.44 1.75
C PHE A 467 9.22 4.44 2.38
N VAL A 468 10.54 4.25 2.29
CA VAL A 468 11.53 5.25 2.77
C VAL A 468 11.34 6.58 2.06
N SER A 469 11.15 6.54 0.73
CA SER A 469 10.97 7.71 -0.14
C SER A 469 9.75 8.53 0.25
N PHE A 470 8.59 7.88 0.42
CA PHE A 470 7.36 8.53 0.86
C PHE A 470 7.46 9.02 2.31
N PHE A 471 7.96 8.19 3.23
CA PHE A 471 8.08 8.52 4.65
C PHE A 471 8.97 9.74 4.89
N THR A 472 10.08 9.85 4.15
CA THR A 472 10.96 11.02 4.18
C THR A 472 10.23 12.26 3.67
N ALA A 473 9.55 12.15 2.51
CA ALA A 473 8.78 13.25 1.93
C ALA A 473 7.63 13.74 2.84
N ALA A 474 6.93 12.81 3.51
CA ALA A 474 5.88 13.12 4.48
C ALA A 474 6.42 13.72 5.79
N ALA A 475 7.66 13.39 6.17
CA ALA A 475 8.36 14.05 7.27
C ALA A 475 8.73 15.50 6.91
N ASP A 476 9.35 15.71 5.74
CA ASP A 476 9.79 17.02 5.22
C ASP A 476 8.65 18.02 5.05
N LEU A 477 7.53 17.58 4.49
CA LEU A 477 6.38 18.43 4.15
C LEU A 477 5.38 18.59 5.30
N ASP A 478 5.76 18.18 6.51
CA ASP A 478 4.96 18.17 7.74
C ASP A 478 3.53 17.64 7.55
N LEU A 479 3.39 16.50 6.86
CA LEU A 479 2.10 15.87 6.56
C LEU A 479 1.42 15.34 7.84
N ASP A 480 0.17 15.71 8.08
CA ASP A 480 -0.56 15.42 9.33
C ASP A 480 -1.04 13.96 9.48
N GLY A 481 -1.04 13.19 8.40
CA GLY A 481 -1.46 11.78 8.42
C GLY A 481 -1.29 11.08 7.08
N ASN A 482 -1.03 9.78 7.12
CA ASN A 482 -0.98 8.92 5.94
C ASN A 482 -1.52 7.51 6.24
N VAL A 483 -1.85 6.76 5.19
CA VAL A 483 -2.41 5.40 5.28
C VAL A 483 -1.79 4.51 4.21
N PHE A 484 -0.83 3.66 4.60
CA PHE A 484 -0.25 2.67 3.69
C PHE A 484 -1.27 1.59 3.31
N PHE A 485 -1.45 1.35 2.01
CA PHE A 485 -2.35 0.35 1.42
C PHE A 485 -1.54 -0.88 0.96
N GLN A 486 -1.39 -1.93 1.77
CA GLN A 486 -2.13 -2.22 3.00
C GLN A 486 -1.33 -3.07 3.99
N LEU A 487 -1.91 -3.38 5.15
CA LEU A 487 -1.26 -4.15 6.21
C LEU A 487 -1.01 -5.62 5.84
N GLN A 488 -2.03 -6.33 5.37
CA GLN A 488 -1.95 -7.76 5.03
C GLN A 488 -2.39 -7.97 3.58
N ASP A 489 -1.78 -8.94 2.90
CA ASP A 489 -2.24 -9.42 1.60
C ASP A 489 -3.72 -9.89 1.64
N ILE A 490 -4.31 -10.08 0.46
CA ILE A 490 -5.62 -10.70 0.29
C ILE A 490 -5.50 -11.80 -0.77
N ASP A 491 -5.61 -13.08 -0.36
CA ASP A 491 -5.64 -14.19 -1.31
C ASP A 491 -7.07 -14.38 -1.86
N GLY A 492 -7.29 -13.93 -3.10
CA GLY A 492 -8.61 -13.75 -3.72
C GLY A 492 -9.33 -15.05 -4.12
N GLN A 493 -9.73 -15.86 -3.14
CA GLN A 493 -10.51 -17.10 -3.29
C GLN A 493 -9.91 -18.19 -4.21
N GLN A 494 -8.64 -18.09 -4.60
CA GLN A 494 -7.97 -19.11 -5.42
C GLN A 494 -7.30 -20.15 -4.53
N SER A 495 -7.54 -21.43 -4.82
CA SER A 495 -6.97 -22.54 -4.04
C SER A 495 -5.44 -22.54 -4.09
N GLY A 496 -4.80 -22.59 -2.92
CA GLY A 496 -3.37 -22.81 -2.76
C GLY A 496 -2.75 -21.96 -1.65
N ILE A 497 -1.43 -21.83 -1.74
CA ILE A 497 -0.59 -21.11 -0.79
C ILE A 497 0.36 -20.27 -1.64
N HIS A 498 0.11 -18.97 -1.66
CA HIS A 498 0.67 -18.04 -2.65
C HIS A 498 1.32 -16.80 -2.01
N ASP A 499 1.72 -16.90 -0.76
CA ASP A 499 2.56 -15.90 -0.09
C ASP A 499 3.81 -15.63 -0.93
N LEU A 500 4.20 -14.36 -1.08
CA LEU A 500 5.37 -13.94 -1.86
C LEU A 500 5.32 -14.33 -3.37
N HIS A 501 4.12 -14.46 -3.95
CA HIS A 501 3.93 -14.78 -5.38
C HIS A 501 3.35 -13.62 -6.22
N ALA A 502 3.54 -12.37 -5.78
CA ALA A 502 3.16 -11.15 -6.50
C ALA A 502 1.65 -11.06 -6.79
N ARG A 503 0.82 -11.42 -5.79
CA ARG A 503 -0.65 -11.55 -5.96
C ARG A 503 -1.48 -10.50 -5.21
N SER A 504 -0.86 -9.78 -4.28
CA SER A 504 -1.49 -8.72 -3.50
C SER A 504 -0.43 -7.70 -3.06
N VAL A 505 -0.83 -6.69 -2.26
CA VAL A 505 -0.07 -5.45 -2.02
C VAL A 505 0.23 -5.19 -0.54
N GLY A 506 0.02 -6.18 0.32
CA GLY A 506 0.19 -6.05 1.77
C GLY A 506 1.65 -6.03 2.21
N SER A 507 1.94 -5.37 3.35
CA SER A 507 3.28 -5.42 3.99
C SER A 507 3.55 -6.74 4.72
N LEU A 508 2.50 -7.44 5.15
CA LEU A 508 2.51 -8.83 5.59
C LEU A 508 1.92 -9.74 4.50
N SER A 509 2.46 -10.95 4.35
CA SER A 509 1.84 -11.99 3.52
C SER A 509 0.54 -12.52 4.14
N TRP A 510 -0.23 -13.31 3.38
CA TRP A 510 -1.50 -13.89 3.84
C TRP A 510 -1.35 -14.72 5.13
N ARG A 511 -0.20 -15.38 5.31
CA ARG A 511 0.19 -16.18 6.48
C ARG A 511 1.26 -15.49 7.33
N GLY A 512 1.39 -14.16 7.23
CA GLY A 512 2.15 -13.35 8.18
C GLY A 512 3.67 -13.28 7.96
N VAL A 513 4.18 -13.68 6.78
CA VAL A 513 5.58 -13.41 6.44
C VAL A 513 5.78 -11.91 6.30
N LYS A 514 6.67 -11.34 7.13
CA LYS A 514 7.05 -9.93 7.09
C LYS A 514 7.87 -9.65 5.82
N LYS A 515 7.31 -8.86 4.90
CA LYS A 515 8.00 -8.44 3.67
C LYS A 515 9.00 -7.31 3.96
N PRO A 516 9.93 -6.97 3.05
CA PRO A 516 10.94 -5.94 3.31
C PRO A 516 10.37 -4.58 3.73
N VAL A 517 9.20 -4.20 3.20
CA VAL A 517 8.50 -2.98 3.63
C VAL A 517 8.06 -3.01 5.10
N PHE A 518 7.61 -4.15 5.63
CA PHE A 518 7.28 -4.28 7.06
C PHE A 518 8.55 -4.20 7.93
N ARG A 519 9.68 -4.74 7.46
CA ARG A 519 10.98 -4.59 8.14
C ARG A 519 11.46 -3.15 8.18
N ILE A 520 11.14 -2.35 7.17
CA ILE A 520 11.41 -0.91 7.18
C ILE A 520 10.41 -0.13 8.05
N MET A 521 9.15 -0.58 8.17
CA MET A 521 8.22 -0.05 9.19
C MET A 521 8.74 -0.31 10.62
N GLU A 522 9.25 -1.53 10.90
CA GLU A 522 9.88 -1.90 12.19
C GLU A 522 11.04 -0.94 12.57
N VAL A 523 11.77 -0.39 11.60
CA VAL A 523 12.87 0.57 11.82
C VAL A 523 12.37 2.02 11.87
N LEU A 524 11.64 2.47 10.85
CA LEU A 524 11.26 3.88 10.70
C LEU A 524 10.21 4.34 11.71
N PHE A 525 9.33 3.45 12.19
CA PHE A 525 8.36 3.83 13.23
C PHE A 525 8.98 3.99 14.61
N ASP A 526 10.11 3.32 14.89
CA ASP A 526 10.91 3.55 16.10
C ASP A 526 11.74 4.84 15.95
N MET A 527 12.34 5.08 14.78
CA MET A 527 13.01 6.35 14.45
C MET A 527 12.07 7.57 14.43
N ALA A 528 10.77 7.37 14.22
CA ALA A 528 9.76 8.44 14.24
C ALA A 528 9.59 9.09 15.63
N GLU A 529 9.99 8.40 16.70
CA GLU A 529 9.89 8.90 18.09
C GLU A 529 11.19 9.57 18.58
N GLU A 530 12.28 9.49 17.79
CA GLU A 530 13.58 10.13 18.07
C GLU A 530 13.63 11.58 17.54
N GLN A 531 14.64 12.36 17.96
CA GLN A 531 14.89 13.67 17.33
C GLN A 531 15.34 13.47 15.88
N ARG A 532 14.63 14.09 14.93
CA ARG A 532 15.00 14.03 13.51
C ARG A 532 16.19 14.94 13.22
N VAL A 533 17.21 14.39 12.57
CA VAL A 533 18.36 15.14 12.04
C VAL A 533 17.94 15.83 10.74
N GLN A 534 18.25 17.12 10.57
CA GLN A 534 18.02 17.81 9.31
C GLN A 534 18.89 17.18 8.21
N VAL A 535 18.25 16.83 7.09
CA VAL A 535 18.91 16.27 5.91
C VAL A 535 18.67 17.21 4.73
N ASP A 536 19.74 17.76 4.19
CA ASP A 536 19.68 18.51 2.94
C ASP A 536 19.78 17.53 1.78
N HIS A 537 18.67 17.37 1.06
CA HIS A 537 18.59 16.61 -0.18
C HIS A 537 19.22 17.42 -1.32
N PRO A 538 20.00 16.78 -2.21
CA PRO A 538 20.47 17.43 -3.44
C PRO A 538 19.36 18.01 -4.32
N GLU A 539 19.67 19.06 -5.08
CA GLU A 539 18.66 19.81 -5.83
C GLU A 539 17.98 18.93 -6.90
N LEU A 540 16.65 18.77 -6.79
CA LEU A 540 15.83 17.91 -7.67
C LEU A 540 16.16 16.40 -7.61
N GLU A 541 16.72 15.92 -6.50
CA GLU A 541 16.89 14.48 -6.23
C GLU A 541 15.56 13.84 -5.78
N PHE A 542 14.96 13.07 -6.69
CA PHE A 542 13.71 12.33 -6.49
C PHE A 542 13.88 10.80 -6.52
N GLY A 543 15.04 10.28 -6.94
CA GLY A 543 15.31 8.83 -7.03
C GLY A 543 16.03 8.23 -5.83
N ALA A 544 16.37 9.04 -4.82
CA ALA A 544 16.86 8.59 -3.54
C ALA A 544 16.35 9.48 -2.39
N ALA A 545 16.16 8.87 -1.22
CA ALA A 545 15.75 9.55 0.00
C ALA A 545 16.58 9.07 1.20
N VAL A 546 16.80 9.98 2.15
CA VAL A 546 17.59 9.76 3.36
C VAL A 546 16.81 10.28 4.55
N PHE A 547 16.40 9.40 5.46
CA PHE A 547 15.83 9.77 6.75
C PHE A 547 16.84 9.49 7.86
N ALA A 548 17.05 10.43 8.77
CA ALA A 548 18.02 10.30 9.85
C ALA A 548 17.49 10.83 11.20
N SER A 549 17.90 10.16 12.28
CA SER A 549 17.48 10.48 13.65
C SER A 549 18.63 10.27 14.64
N LEU A 550 18.53 10.94 15.80
CA LEU A 550 19.55 10.92 16.85
C LEU A 550 18.88 10.79 18.23
N GLU A 551 19.27 9.76 19.00
CA GLU A 551 18.94 9.62 20.42
C GLU A 551 20.21 9.33 21.23
N GLU A 552 20.49 10.14 22.26
CA GLU A 552 21.70 10.08 23.09
C GLU A 552 23.01 10.04 22.26
N ASP A 553 23.66 8.87 22.13
CA ASP A 553 24.86 8.65 21.30
C ASP A 553 24.59 7.83 20.02
N ARG A 554 23.33 7.47 19.74
CA ARG A 554 22.91 6.64 18.60
C ARG A 554 22.37 7.51 17.46
N LEU A 555 23.17 7.66 16.40
CA LEU A 555 22.73 8.17 15.10
C LEU A 555 22.19 7.00 14.26
N ARG A 556 20.97 7.12 13.73
CA ARG A 556 20.40 6.16 12.78
C ARG A 556 20.13 6.84 11.44
N ILE A 557 20.43 6.15 10.35
CA ILE A 557 20.23 6.64 8.98
C ILE A 557 19.59 5.53 8.14
N VAL A 558 18.51 5.85 7.42
CA VAL A 558 17.85 4.96 6.45
C VAL A 558 17.92 5.62 5.08
N VAL A 559 18.44 4.89 4.10
CA VAL A 559 18.65 5.36 2.73
C VAL A 559 17.90 4.45 1.76
N GLY A 560 16.94 4.99 1.01
CA GLY A 560 16.16 4.25 0.01
C GLY A 560 16.45 4.76 -1.40
N ASN A 561 16.68 3.85 -2.35
CA ASN A 561 16.92 4.14 -3.77
C ASN A 561 15.66 3.84 -4.61
N ASP A 562 14.57 4.54 -4.32
CA ASP A 562 13.26 4.48 -5.01
C ASP A 562 13.38 5.07 -6.43
N VAL A 563 13.80 4.26 -7.41
CA VAL A 563 14.24 4.79 -8.71
C VAL A 563 13.08 5.33 -9.53
N VAL A 564 13.23 6.56 -10.03
CA VAL A 564 12.17 7.24 -10.79
C VAL A 564 11.97 6.59 -12.16
N PRO A 565 10.77 6.10 -12.51
CA PRO A 565 10.50 5.51 -13.82
C PRO A 565 10.74 6.47 -14.97
N ALA A 566 11.40 6.01 -16.04
CA ALA A 566 11.74 6.85 -17.18
C ALA A 566 10.52 7.41 -17.94
N ASP A 567 9.37 6.76 -17.87
CA ASP A 567 8.10 7.24 -18.44
C ASP A 567 7.39 8.25 -17.53
N TRP A 568 7.59 8.19 -16.20
CA TRP A 568 7.22 9.26 -15.27
C TRP A 568 8.06 10.52 -15.55
N VAL A 569 9.40 10.40 -15.70
CA VAL A 569 10.28 11.54 -16.04
C VAL A 569 9.87 12.17 -17.37
N TRP A 570 9.57 11.35 -18.39
CA TRP A 570 9.04 11.86 -19.66
C TRP A 570 7.67 12.54 -19.48
N SER A 571 6.78 11.93 -18.70
CA SER A 571 5.41 12.42 -18.54
C SER A 571 5.35 13.74 -17.79
N GLN A 572 6.08 13.88 -16.70
CA GLN A 572 6.12 15.11 -15.90
C GLN A 572 6.92 16.21 -16.63
N GLY A 573 8.11 15.88 -17.16
CA GLY A 573 8.92 16.82 -17.94
C GLY A 573 8.19 17.44 -19.13
N ILE A 574 7.37 16.66 -19.85
CA ILE A 574 6.55 17.19 -20.95
C ILE A 574 5.30 17.94 -20.45
N ARG A 575 4.79 17.65 -19.24
CA ARG A 575 3.69 18.39 -18.61
C ARG A 575 4.11 19.77 -18.11
N GLU A 576 5.35 19.94 -17.65
CA GLU A 576 5.94 21.24 -17.26
C GLU A 576 5.87 22.27 -18.40
N TYR A 577 6.12 21.83 -19.64
CA TYR A 577 5.96 22.64 -20.86
C TYR A 577 4.49 22.93 -21.25
N GLY A 578 3.50 22.46 -20.48
CA GLY A 578 2.08 22.55 -20.81
C GLY A 578 1.65 21.65 -21.97
N LEU A 579 2.46 20.64 -22.33
CA LEU A 579 2.22 19.73 -23.44
C LEU A 579 1.57 18.41 -22.97
N LYS A 580 1.06 17.62 -23.92
CA LYS A 580 0.46 16.30 -23.64
C LYS A 580 1.46 15.17 -23.95
N PRO A 581 1.99 14.43 -22.95
CA PRO A 581 3.09 13.47 -23.14
C PRO A 581 2.84 12.43 -24.24
N GLY A 582 1.65 11.80 -24.27
CA GLY A 582 1.27 10.82 -25.28
C GLY A 582 1.24 11.38 -26.71
N LEU A 583 0.89 12.67 -26.89
CA LEU A 583 0.88 13.32 -28.21
C LEU A 583 2.31 13.61 -28.69
N VAL A 584 3.18 14.13 -27.82
CA VAL A 584 4.60 14.39 -28.14
C VAL A 584 5.30 13.06 -28.44
N TRP A 585 5.11 12.03 -27.61
CA TRP A 585 5.66 10.69 -27.80
C TRP A 585 5.22 10.05 -29.12
N LYS A 586 3.93 10.14 -29.47
CA LYS A 586 3.38 9.64 -30.74
C LYS A 586 3.97 10.36 -31.96
N LYS A 587 4.26 11.65 -31.85
CA LYS A 587 4.98 12.41 -32.89
C LYS A 587 6.47 12.03 -32.95
N LEU A 588 7.12 11.80 -31.82
CA LEU A 588 8.52 11.37 -31.71
C LEU A 588 8.73 9.97 -32.30
N LEU A 589 7.84 9.02 -32.03
CA LEU A 589 7.80 7.69 -32.67
C LEU A 589 7.58 7.81 -34.19
N LYS A 590 6.73 8.74 -34.65
CA LYS A 590 6.54 9.06 -36.08
C LYS A 590 7.76 9.74 -36.73
N ALA A 591 8.55 10.50 -35.98
CA ALA A 591 9.87 10.98 -36.41
C ALA A 591 10.88 9.82 -36.55
N GLY A 592 10.54 8.64 -36.02
CA GLY A 592 11.29 7.39 -36.10
C GLY A 592 12.28 7.22 -34.95
N TYR A 593 11.90 7.66 -33.75
CA TYR A 593 12.57 7.31 -32.50
C TYR A 593 12.43 5.81 -32.16
N ARG A 594 13.29 5.32 -31.27
CA ARG A 594 13.27 3.99 -30.65
C ARG A 594 13.71 4.15 -29.20
N VAL A 595 13.06 3.46 -28.26
CA VAL A 595 13.43 3.45 -26.83
C VAL A 595 14.88 2.98 -26.69
N GLY A 596 15.68 3.66 -25.85
CA GLY A 596 17.13 3.43 -25.72
C GLY A 596 17.96 3.82 -26.97
N GLY A 597 17.33 4.38 -28.00
CA GLY A 597 18.00 4.93 -29.18
C GLY A 597 18.21 6.45 -29.09
N PRO A 598 19.04 7.04 -29.97
CA PRO A 598 19.23 8.48 -30.02
C PRO A 598 17.98 9.22 -30.51
N LEU A 599 17.78 10.42 -29.98
CA LEU A 599 16.71 11.33 -30.40
C LEU A 599 16.79 11.63 -31.91
N PRO A 600 15.68 11.66 -32.67
CA PRO A 600 15.70 12.05 -34.07
C PRO A 600 16.00 13.55 -34.18
N ASN A 601 16.94 13.97 -35.02
CA ASN A 601 17.22 15.40 -35.22
C ASN A 601 15.96 16.22 -35.56
N GLN A 602 15.95 17.50 -35.18
CA GLN A 602 14.87 18.47 -35.42
C GLN A 602 14.20 18.33 -36.79
N ARG A 603 14.96 18.20 -37.88
CA ARG A 603 14.43 18.03 -39.25
C ARG A 603 13.53 16.80 -39.43
N ARG A 604 13.76 15.70 -38.69
CA ARG A 604 12.87 14.53 -38.63
C ARG A 604 11.63 14.81 -37.77
N MET A 605 11.80 15.52 -36.66
CA MET A 605 10.72 15.88 -35.72
C MET A 605 9.72 16.87 -36.33
N SER A 606 10.17 17.97 -36.95
CA SER A 606 9.28 18.91 -37.66
C SER A 606 8.55 18.21 -38.82
N ARG A 607 9.21 17.26 -39.52
CA ARG A 607 8.57 16.43 -40.56
C ARG A 607 7.54 15.44 -40.02
N ALA A 608 7.62 15.05 -38.75
CA ALA A 608 6.57 14.29 -38.08
C ALA A 608 5.36 15.16 -37.70
N GLY A 609 5.52 16.49 -37.68
CA GLY A 609 4.50 17.45 -37.25
C GLY A 609 4.61 17.83 -35.78
N MET A 610 5.83 17.87 -35.25
CA MET A 610 6.14 18.51 -33.96
C MET A 610 6.29 20.03 -34.17
N SER A 611 5.77 20.83 -33.23
CA SER A 611 6.08 22.26 -33.12
C SER A 611 7.51 22.48 -32.63
N GLU A 612 7.96 23.74 -32.61
CA GLU A 612 9.27 24.10 -32.06
C GLU A 612 9.33 23.84 -30.54
N GLN A 613 8.27 24.18 -29.78
CA GLN A 613 8.14 23.87 -28.36
C GLN A 613 8.11 22.34 -28.07
N GLU A 614 7.45 21.54 -28.93
CA GLU A 614 7.45 20.07 -28.78
C GLU A 614 8.81 19.44 -29.13
N ILE A 615 9.63 20.13 -29.92
CA ILE A 615 11.01 19.73 -30.25
C ILE A 615 11.95 20.08 -29.09
N GLU A 616 11.84 21.30 -28.58
CA GLU A 616 12.59 21.83 -27.43
C GLU A 616 12.37 20.96 -26.18
N ALA A 617 11.12 20.70 -25.81
CA ALA A 617 10.78 19.84 -24.69
C ALA A 617 11.30 18.40 -24.87
N ALA A 618 11.30 17.87 -26.10
CA ALA A 618 11.86 16.55 -26.38
C ALA A 618 13.40 16.53 -26.38
N GLU A 619 14.06 17.65 -26.70
CA GLU A 619 15.52 17.80 -26.66
C GLU A 619 16.03 18.00 -25.22
N GLU A 620 15.27 18.65 -24.33
CA GLU A 620 15.65 18.83 -22.92
C GLU A 620 15.28 17.64 -22.01
N VAL A 621 14.11 17.02 -22.19
CA VAL A 621 13.62 15.95 -21.28
C VAL A 621 14.27 14.59 -21.59
N MET A 622 14.57 14.27 -22.85
CA MET A 622 15.11 12.94 -23.19
C MET A 622 16.45 12.55 -22.52
N PRO A 623 17.42 13.46 -22.28
CA PRO A 623 18.61 13.13 -21.47
C PRO A 623 18.27 12.63 -20.06
N ARG A 624 17.31 13.26 -19.37
CA ARG A 624 16.85 12.89 -18.02
C ARG A 624 16.12 11.54 -18.02
N VAL A 625 15.39 11.27 -19.10
CA VAL A 625 14.72 9.98 -19.36
C VAL A 625 15.72 8.85 -19.62
N GLU A 626 16.90 9.12 -20.17
CA GLU A 626 17.94 8.10 -20.34
C GLU A 626 18.77 7.90 -19.06
N GLU A 627 19.00 8.97 -18.27
CA GLU A 627 19.53 8.87 -16.90
C GLU A 627 18.65 7.96 -16.02
N ALA A 628 17.32 8.17 -16.04
CA ALA A 628 16.36 7.29 -15.38
C ALA A 628 16.55 5.82 -15.79
N ARG A 629 16.67 5.53 -17.10
CA ARG A 629 16.90 4.17 -17.62
C ARG A 629 18.21 3.53 -17.21
N ILE A 630 19.22 4.34 -16.86
CA ILE A 630 20.48 3.84 -16.32
C ILE A 630 20.29 3.48 -14.84
N LEU A 631 19.67 4.35 -14.05
CA LEU A 631 19.40 4.14 -12.63
C LEU A 631 18.39 3.00 -12.37
N GLU A 632 17.42 2.77 -13.27
CA GLU A 632 16.54 1.59 -13.29
C GLU A 632 17.28 0.24 -13.31
N LYS A 633 18.54 0.22 -13.75
CA LYS A 633 19.25 -1.02 -14.19
C LYS A 633 20.63 -1.22 -13.60
N HIS A 634 21.22 -0.17 -13.03
CA HIS A 634 22.58 -0.19 -12.50
C HIS A 634 22.57 0.41 -11.09
N PRO A 635 23.30 -0.19 -10.13
CA PRO A 635 23.49 0.42 -8.82
C PRO A 635 24.04 1.85 -8.92
N ARG A 636 23.65 2.72 -7.98
CA ARG A 636 24.18 4.08 -7.87
C ARG A 636 25.13 4.18 -6.68
N GLN A 637 26.19 4.96 -6.84
CA GLN A 637 27.06 5.39 -5.75
C GLN A 637 26.37 6.54 -5.00
N LEU A 638 26.26 6.43 -3.67
CA LEU A 638 25.74 7.48 -2.80
C LEU A 638 26.81 7.96 -1.82
N GLN A 639 26.69 9.22 -1.40
CA GLN A 639 27.53 9.84 -0.39
C GLN A 639 26.67 10.53 0.66
N LEU A 640 27.02 10.33 1.92
CA LEU A 640 26.42 10.97 3.09
C LEU A 640 27.51 11.79 3.79
N SER A 641 27.35 13.11 3.86
CA SER A 641 28.25 14.03 4.58
C SER A 641 27.70 14.26 5.98
N LEU A 642 28.36 13.74 7.01
CA LEU A 642 27.92 13.91 8.41
C LEU A 642 28.47 15.23 8.97
N GLN A 643 27.76 16.32 8.73
CA GLN A 643 28.22 17.66 9.10
C GLN A 643 28.38 17.79 10.62
N GLY A 644 29.50 18.39 11.02
CA GLY A 644 29.94 18.47 12.42
C GLY A 644 30.53 17.18 13.02
N LEU A 645 30.37 16.00 12.41
CA LEU A 645 30.68 14.71 13.03
C LEU A 645 31.99 14.07 12.50
N ASN A 646 33.11 14.43 13.12
CA ASN A 646 34.42 13.84 12.79
C ASN A 646 34.70 12.48 13.49
N ASN A 647 33.95 12.12 14.54
CA ASN A 647 34.21 10.91 15.32
C ASN A 647 32.95 10.06 15.58
N PHE A 648 32.85 8.94 14.87
CA PHE A 648 31.79 7.94 15.02
C PHE A 648 32.29 6.52 14.79
N ASN A 649 31.50 5.53 15.16
CA ASN A 649 31.66 4.12 14.78
C ASN A 649 30.38 3.62 14.10
N LEU A 650 30.48 2.93 12.96
CA LEU A 650 29.34 2.25 12.33
C LEU A 650 29.20 0.88 13.00
N GLU A 651 28.17 0.70 13.83
CA GLU A 651 28.02 -0.49 14.68
C GLU A 651 27.27 -1.62 13.97
N ARG A 652 26.30 -1.28 13.12
CA ARG A 652 25.48 -2.25 12.38
C ARG A 652 25.01 -1.68 11.04
N VAL A 653 24.89 -2.57 10.06
CA VAL A 653 24.22 -2.30 8.78
C VAL A 653 23.11 -3.34 8.57
N TRP A 654 21.99 -2.95 7.97
CA TRP A 654 21.11 -3.87 7.24
C TRP A 654 20.99 -3.38 5.79
N ARG A 655 21.03 -4.31 4.83
CA ARG A 655 20.72 -4.07 3.42
C ARG A 655 19.44 -4.82 3.05
N PHE A 656 18.58 -4.19 2.27
CA PHE A 656 17.42 -4.81 1.61
C PHE A 656 17.63 -4.61 0.11
N ASP A 657 18.08 -5.65 -0.58
CA ASP A 657 18.43 -5.65 -2.00
C ASP A 657 18.28 -7.07 -2.57
N SER A 658 18.67 -7.32 -3.82
CA SER A 658 18.43 -8.62 -4.47
C SER A 658 19.16 -9.81 -3.82
N GLN A 659 20.05 -9.55 -2.87
CA GLN A 659 20.89 -10.55 -2.20
C GLN A 659 20.67 -10.58 -0.67
N ASN A 660 20.18 -9.49 -0.07
CA ASN A 660 20.07 -9.32 1.37
C ASN A 660 18.64 -8.99 1.81
N ASN A 661 18.14 -9.71 2.81
CA ASN A 661 16.82 -9.48 3.45
C ASN A 661 15.64 -9.40 2.47
N ASP A 662 15.65 -10.21 1.41
CA ASP A 662 14.56 -10.36 0.43
C ASP A 662 13.88 -11.74 0.53
N PRO A 663 12.82 -11.88 1.36
CA PRO A 663 12.05 -13.11 1.55
C PRO A 663 11.57 -13.77 0.26
N VAL A 664 11.35 -13.01 -0.83
CA VAL A 664 10.79 -13.55 -2.07
C VAL A 664 11.65 -14.68 -2.62
N ASN A 665 12.97 -14.62 -2.43
CA ASN A 665 13.92 -15.62 -2.92
C ASN A 665 13.83 -16.95 -2.16
N HIS A 666 13.28 -16.94 -0.94
CA HIS A 666 13.10 -18.11 -0.06
C HIS A 666 11.68 -18.68 -0.06
N ARG A 667 10.76 -18.14 -0.88
CA ARG A 667 9.35 -18.57 -0.95
C ARG A 667 9.15 -20.09 -1.18
N LEU A 668 10.09 -20.74 -1.86
CA LEU A 668 10.07 -22.21 -2.07
C LEU A 668 10.57 -23.00 -0.86
N ASP A 669 11.54 -22.46 -0.11
CA ASP A 669 12.12 -23.11 1.07
C ASP A 669 11.10 -23.18 2.21
N ILE A 670 10.32 -22.12 2.39
CA ILE A 670 9.29 -21.98 3.44
C ILE A 670 7.97 -22.66 3.10
N GLN A 671 7.78 -23.13 1.86
CA GLN A 671 6.50 -23.63 1.34
C GLN A 671 5.88 -24.74 2.21
N ALA A 672 6.71 -25.64 2.76
CA ALA A 672 6.26 -26.72 3.64
C ALA A 672 5.77 -26.21 5.01
N THR A 673 6.40 -25.16 5.55
CA THR A 673 5.95 -24.49 6.79
C THR A 673 4.61 -23.79 6.57
N LEU A 674 4.46 -23.08 5.44
CA LEU A 674 3.20 -22.42 5.09
C LEU A 674 2.04 -23.41 4.90
N VAL A 675 2.30 -24.62 4.36
CA VAL A 675 1.32 -25.72 4.35
C VAL A 675 0.93 -26.12 5.78
N SER A 676 1.88 -26.35 6.67
CA SER A 676 1.58 -26.71 8.06
C SER A 676 0.80 -25.64 8.82
N ILE A 677 1.04 -24.35 8.54
CA ILE A 677 0.29 -23.23 9.11
C ILE A 677 -1.14 -23.20 8.56
N GLU A 678 -1.33 -23.41 7.25
CA GLU A 678 -2.66 -23.45 6.64
C GLU A 678 -3.49 -24.64 7.15
N GLU A 679 -2.89 -25.83 7.27
CA GLU A 679 -3.55 -27.03 7.81
C GLU A 679 -3.96 -26.81 9.27
N MET A 680 -3.06 -26.28 10.11
CA MET A 680 -3.38 -25.97 11.53
C MET A 680 -4.47 -24.90 11.67
N ALA A 681 -4.43 -23.85 10.84
CA ALA A 681 -5.43 -22.79 10.86
C ALA A 681 -6.82 -23.29 10.43
N GLN A 682 -6.88 -24.25 9.49
CA GLN A 682 -8.12 -24.91 9.08
C GLN A 682 -8.67 -25.84 10.18
N ASP A 683 -7.83 -26.64 10.82
CA ASP A 683 -8.23 -27.50 11.96
C ASP A 683 -8.78 -26.67 13.12
N LEU A 684 -8.10 -25.57 13.50
CA LEU A 684 -8.54 -24.69 14.59
C LEU A 684 -9.84 -23.94 14.26
N ALA A 685 -10.01 -23.47 13.03
CA ALA A 685 -11.25 -22.87 12.57
C ALA A 685 -12.41 -23.89 12.55
N GLY A 686 -12.14 -25.13 12.16
CA GLY A 686 -13.09 -26.24 12.20
C GLY A 686 -13.56 -26.56 13.62
N LEU A 687 -12.63 -26.71 14.56
CA LEU A 687 -12.93 -26.95 15.98
C LEU A 687 -13.82 -25.85 16.57
N ALA A 688 -13.54 -24.58 16.25
CA ALA A 688 -14.32 -23.44 16.76
C ALA A 688 -15.79 -23.47 16.31
N VAL A 689 -16.09 -23.88 15.07
CA VAL A 689 -17.48 -24.04 14.62
C VAL A 689 -18.11 -25.36 15.05
N GLU A 690 -17.34 -26.43 15.23
CA GLU A 690 -17.87 -27.69 15.78
C GLU A 690 -18.30 -27.53 17.24
N GLU A 691 -17.55 -26.79 18.07
CA GLU A 691 -17.97 -26.45 19.44
C GLU A 691 -19.26 -25.60 19.45
N GLU A 692 -19.34 -24.56 18.63
CA GLU A 692 -20.51 -23.69 18.54
C GLU A 692 -21.75 -24.40 17.95
N MET A 693 -21.56 -25.33 16.99
CA MET A 693 -22.62 -26.21 16.51
C MET A 693 -23.08 -27.18 17.59
N GLN A 694 -22.16 -27.80 18.33
CA GLN A 694 -22.46 -28.72 19.43
C GLN A 694 -23.23 -28.01 20.56
N ALA A 695 -22.81 -26.80 20.95
CA ALA A 695 -23.48 -25.97 21.94
C ALA A 695 -24.93 -25.61 21.54
N ARG A 696 -25.21 -25.50 20.24
CA ARG A 696 -26.53 -25.24 19.66
C ARG A 696 -27.34 -26.49 19.32
N GLY A 697 -26.76 -27.69 19.43
CA GLY A 697 -27.39 -28.95 19.02
C GLY A 697 -27.55 -29.10 17.49
N ILE A 698 -26.73 -28.40 16.71
CA ILE A 698 -26.70 -28.46 15.24
C ILE A 698 -25.88 -29.69 14.83
N ALA A 699 -26.36 -30.45 13.84
CA ALA A 699 -25.61 -31.53 13.23
C ALA A 699 -24.84 -31.02 12.00
N GLY A 700 -23.53 -31.25 11.98
CA GLY A 700 -22.61 -30.78 10.94
C GLY A 700 -21.18 -31.15 11.27
N SER A 701 -20.24 -30.66 10.47
CA SER A 701 -18.80 -30.86 10.62
C SER A 701 -18.02 -29.68 10.02
N ALA A 702 -16.72 -29.56 10.32
CA ALA A 702 -15.83 -28.59 9.67
C ALA A 702 -15.88 -28.68 8.13
N GLN A 703 -16.01 -29.90 7.58
CA GLN A 703 -16.12 -30.15 6.13
C GLN A 703 -17.27 -29.37 5.45
N ASP A 704 -18.38 -29.12 6.16
CA ASP A 704 -19.51 -28.36 5.62
C ASP A 704 -19.16 -26.91 5.28
N PHE A 705 -18.12 -26.36 5.92
CA PHE A 705 -17.60 -25.00 5.69
C PHE A 705 -16.64 -24.96 4.50
N HIS A 706 -15.73 -25.94 4.38
CA HIS A 706 -14.85 -26.08 3.22
C HIS A 706 -15.62 -26.26 1.90
N GLU A 707 -16.81 -26.85 1.95
CA GLU A 707 -17.66 -27.06 0.77
C GLU A 707 -18.82 -26.05 0.59
N ALA A 708 -18.92 -25.03 1.44
CA ALA A 708 -19.93 -23.96 1.32
C ALA A 708 -19.27 -22.67 0.84
N ARG A 709 -19.70 -22.13 -0.30
CA ARG A 709 -19.10 -20.90 -0.87
C ARG A 709 -19.68 -19.61 -0.29
N ASN A 710 -20.71 -19.73 0.54
CA ASN A 710 -21.46 -18.62 1.15
C ASN A 710 -22.40 -19.15 2.25
N PRO A 711 -22.90 -18.26 3.14
CA PRO A 711 -23.84 -18.64 4.21
C PRO A 711 -25.15 -19.30 3.75
N MET A 712 -25.63 -19.03 2.54
CA MET A 712 -26.87 -19.62 2.01
C MET A 712 -26.67 -21.10 1.65
N GLU A 713 -25.52 -21.46 1.09
CA GLU A 713 -25.11 -22.86 0.88
C GLU A 713 -24.91 -23.59 2.22
N LEU A 714 -24.28 -22.93 3.20
CA LEU A 714 -24.09 -23.49 4.54
C LEU A 714 -25.43 -23.72 5.28
N SER A 715 -26.37 -22.77 5.17
CA SER A 715 -27.74 -22.88 5.71
C SER A 715 -28.46 -24.12 5.17
N GLN A 716 -28.33 -24.38 3.86
CA GLN A 716 -28.93 -25.54 3.21
C GLN A 716 -28.26 -26.87 3.60
N ARG A 717 -26.93 -26.87 3.84
CA ARG A 717 -26.17 -28.05 4.31
C ARG A 717 -26.52 -28.44 5.74
N LEU A 718 -26.42 -27.48 6.67
CA LEU A 718 -26.64 -27.70 8.10
C LEU A 718 -28.13 -27.76 8.49
N GLY A 719 -29.05 -27.37 7.60
CA GLY A 719 -30.49 -27.33 7.88
C GLY A 719 -30.89 -26.21 8.86
N VAL A 720 -30.07 -25.17 9.00
CA VAL A 720 -30.25 -24.05 9.95
C VAL A 720 -30.77 -22.79 9.26
N SER A 721 -31.31 -21.84 10.03
CA SER A 721 -31.70 -20.53 9.48
C SER A 721 -30.49 -19.76 8.95
N GLU A 722 -30.70 -18.96 7.90
CA GLU A 722 -29.68 -18.13 7.27
C GLU A 722 -28.87 -17.30 8.28
N SER A 723 -29.52 -16.70 9.28
CA SER A 723 -28.88 -15.96 10.37
C SER A 723 -27.91 -16.79 11.23
N VAL A 724 -28.17 -18.08 11.43
CA VAL A 724 -27.27 -18.99 12.16
C VAL A 724 -26.11 -19.41 11.26
N ALA A 725 -26.38 -19.65 9.97
CA ALA A 725 -25.34 -19.95 9.00
C ALA A 725 -24.39 -18.76 8.77
N VAL A 726 -24.90 -17.52 8.71
CA VAL A 726 -24.05 -16.30 8.65
C VAL A 726 -23.12 -16.22 9.85
N ASN A 727 -23.64 -16.43 11.06
CA ASN A 727 -22.82 -16.38 12.28
C ASN A 727 -21.74 -17.48 12.30
N LEU A 728 -22.09 -18.72 11.93
CA LEU A 728 -21.14 -19.83 11.87
C LEU A 728 -20.10 -19.63 10.75
N PHE A 729 -20.51 -19.18 9.57
CA PHE A 729 -19.63 -18.90 8.44
C PHE A 729 -18.64 -17.78 8.76
N ASN A 730 -19.12 -16.71 9.39
CA ASN A 730 -18.28 -15.62 9.88
C ASN A 730 -17.32 -16.10 10.99
N LEU A 731 -17.75 -16.96 11.91
CA LEU A 731 -16.88 -17.55 12.94
C LEU A 731 -15.74 -18.35 12.28
N PHE A 732 -16.06 -19.31 11.41
CA PHE A 732 -15.05 -20.11 10.68
C PHE A 732 -14.04 -19.23 9.94
N HIS A 733 -14.51 -18.30 9.12
CA HIS A 733 -13.61 -17.47 8.30
C HIS A 733 -12.85 -16.40 9.09
N THR A 734 -13.38 -15.92 10.23
CA THR A 734 -12.62 -15.03 11.12
C THR A 734 -11.52 -15.82 11.83
N THR A 735 -11.84 -16.95 12.47
CA THR A 735 -10.84 -17.80 13.14
C THR A 735 -9.77 -18.27 12.15
N LEU A 736 -10.14 -18.68 10.94
CA LEU A 736 -9.19 -19.07 9.89
C LEU A 736 -8.27 -17.91 9.45
N ALA A 737 -8.73 -16.65 9.55
CA ALA A 737 -7.89 -15.49 9.25
C ALA A 737 -6.93 -15.14 10.40
N GLU A 738 -7.37 -15.25 11.66
CA GLU A 738 -6.49 -15.10 12.84
C GLU A 738 -5.45 -16.23 12.90
N GLU A 739 -5.86 -17.48 12.74
CA GLU A 739 -4.98 -18.64 12.94
C GLU A 739 -3.94 -18.84 11.82
N ARG A 740 -4.10 -18.19 10.67
CA ARG A 740 -3.02 -18.03 9.67
C ARG A 740 -1.88 -17.12 10.13
N LEU A 741 -2.08 -16.32 11.18
CA LEU A 741 -1.09 -15.40 11.76
C LEU A 741 -0.59 -15.87 13.15
N SER A 742 -0.92 -17.11 13.56
CA SER A 742 -0.47 -17.70 14.82
C SER A 742 1.05 -17.85 14.90
N GLU A 743 1.68 -18.25 13.80
CA GLU A 743 3.09 -18.64 13.71
C GLU A 743 3.99 -17.53 13.12
N MET A 744 3.60 -16.25 13.24
CA MET A 744 4.42 -15.11 12.76
C MET A 744 5.81 -15.08 13.39
N ASP A 745 5.91 -15.34 14.70
CA ASP A 745 7.19 -15.41 15.41
C ASP A 745 8.06 -16.58 14.92
N LEU A 746 7.46 -17.73 14.62
CA LEU A 746 8.17 -18.87 14.03
C LEU A 746 8.73 -18.53 12.66
N LEU A 747 7.92 -17.89 11.79
CA LEU A 747 8.36 -17.41 10.48
C LEU A 747 9.52 -16.42 10.59
N ASP A 748 9.49 -15.50 11.56
CA ASP A 748 10.59 -14.55 11.82
C ASP A 748 11.91 -15.25 12.20
N THR A 749 11.87 -16.48 12.75
CA THR A 749 13.10 -17.26 13.06
C THR A 749 13.70 -18.05 11.88
N LEU A 750 12.99 -18.16 10.74
CA LEU A 750 13.45 -19.03 9.65
C LEU A 750 14.62 -18.44 8.87
N GLN A 751 15.48 -19.31 8.33
CA GLN A 751 16.51 -18.90 7.38
C GLN A 751 15.86 -18.25 6.15
N GLY A 752 16.32 -17.06 5.77
CA GLY A 752 15.78 -16.30 4.64
C GLY A 752 14.58 -15.39 4.97
N LEU A 753 13.98 -15.53 6.16
CA LEU A 753 12.93 -14.64 6.68
C LEU A 753 13.41 -13.78 7.86
N SER A 754 14.29 -14.36 8.69
CA SER A 754 14.97 -13.68 9.80
C SER A 754 15.85 -12.53 9.32
N LEU A 755 15.68 -11.35 9.93
CA LEU A 755 16.41 -10.13 9.57
C LEU A 755 17.92 -10.25 9.87
N GLN A 756 18.75 -10.21 8.82
CA GLN A 756 20.21 -10.36 8.89
C GLN A 756 20.92 -9.00 8.86
N SER A 757 21.77 -8.77 9.86
CA SER A 757 22.65 -7.60 9.93
C SER A 757 24.08 -7.90 9.46
N MET A 758 24.76 -6.90 8.92
CA MET A 758 26.10 -6.96 8.33
C MET A 758 27.07 -6.01 9.03
N THR A 759 28.38 -6.28 8.93
CA THR A 759 29.41 -5.26 9.22
C THR A 759 29.55 -4.27 8.07
N ALA A 760 30.22 -3.13 8.31
CA ALA A 760 30.55 -2.15 7.27
C ALA A 760 31.30 -2.77 6.07
N GLU A 761 32.24 -3.68 6.33
CA GLU A 761 33.00 -4.40 5.29
C GLU A 761 32.12 -5.34 4.48
N GLN A 762 31.23 -6.10 5.14
CA GLN A 762 30.28 -7.00 4.47
C GLN A 762 29.22 -6.27 3.64
N ALA A 763 28.84 -5.05 4.04
CA ALA A 763 27.88 -4.20 3.33
C ALA A 763 28.53 -3.29 2.26
N GLU A 764 29.84 -3.43 2.03
CA GLU A 764 30.67 -2.66 1.11
C GLU A 764 30.69 -1.14 1.36
N ILE A 765 30.60 -0.74 2.64
CA ILE A 765 30.53 0.67 3.05
C ILE A 765 31.93 1.24 3.33
N GLN A 766 32.26 2.32 2.64
CA GLN A 766 33.51 3.07 2.79
C GLN A 766 33.31 4.25 3.75
N ILE A 767 34.15 4.35 4.78
CA ILE A 767 34.07 5.41 5.80
C ILE A 767 35.30 6.32 5.69
N ASN A 768 35.12 7.47 5.04
CA ASN A 768 36.12 8.52 4.85
C ASN A 768 35.70 9.77 5.65
N LYS A 769 35.68 9.66 6.98
CA LYS A 769 35.08 10.62 7.93
C LYS A 769 35.40 12.09 7.56
N PRO A 770 34.41 13.00 7.53
CA PRO A 770 32.99 12.82 7.92
C PRO A 770 32.11 12.10 6.88
N VAL A 771 32.64 11.72 5.72
CA VAL A 771 31.84 11.15 4.62
C VAL A 771 31.70 9.63 4.75
N ILE A 772 30.50 9.12 4.48
CA ILE A 772 30.21 7.71 4.24
C ILE A 772 29.86 7.55 2.75
N SER A 773 30.37 6.51 2.08
CA SER A 773 30.11 6.25 0.66
C SER A 773 29.90 4.77 0.40
N PHE A 774 28.90 4.41 -0.41
CA PHE A 774 28.57 3.03 -0.73
C PHE A 774 27.74 2.92 -2.01
N GLU A 775 27.69 1.71 -2.57
CA GLU A 775 26.87 1.38 -3.72
C GLU A 775 25.53 0.75 -3.28
N ILE A 776 24.43 1.20 -3.88
CA ILE A 776 23.07 0.71 -3.62
C ILE A 776 22.38 0.28 -4.93
N GLU A 777 21.82 -0.93 -4.94
CA GLU A 777 21.08 -1.47 -6.08
C GLU A 777 19.84 -0.62 -6.40
N PRO A 778 19.33 -0.62 -7.64
CA PRO A 778 18.02 -0.03 -7.96
C PRO A 778 16.95 -0.61 -7.02
N ASN A 779 16.13 0.24 -6.41
CA ASN A 779 15.10 -0.18 -5.44
C ASN A 779 15.64 -0.90 -4.19
N GLY A 780 16.92 -0.68 -3.84
CA GLY A 780 17.50 -1.13 -2.57
C GLY A 780 17.26 -0.16 -1.40
N VAL A 781 17.44 -0.66 -0.17
CA VAL A 781 17.49 0.13 1.07
C VAL A 781 18.72 -0.23 1.90
N ALA A 782 19.37 0.77 2.49
CA ALA A 782 20.41 0.59 3.50
C ALA A 782 20.02 1.27 4.82
N VAL A 783 20.14 0.54 5.94
CA VAL A 783 19.94 1.05 7.30
C VAL A 783 21.27 1.02 8.03
N LEU A 784 21.69 2.15 8.59
CA LEU A 784 22.97 2.35 9.28
C LEU A 784 22.73 2.75 10.74
N GLU A 785 23.27 1.98 11.68
CA GLU A 785 23.32 2.37 13.11
C GLU A 785 24.74 2.77 13.49
N LEU A 786 24.91 4.03 13.89
CA LEU A 786 26.20 4.61 14.23
C LEU A 786 26.21 5.10 15.68
N ARG A 787 27.34 4.87 16.36
CA ARG A 787 27.62 5.51 17.65
C ARG A 787 28.43 6.78 17.42
N VAL A 788 27.87 7.92 17.82
CA VAL A 788 28.59 9.19 17.98
C VAL A 788 29.58 9.04 19.14
N LEU A 789 30.84 9.40 18.91
CA LEU A 789 31.89 9.27 19.92
C LEU A 789 32.30 10.68 20.38
N SER A 790 32.34 10.90 21.69
CA SER A 790 32.94 12.10 22.28
C SER A 790 34.40 12.26 21.84
N GLU A 791 34.84 13.50 21.63
CA GLU A 791 36.23 13.86 21.31
C GLU A 791 37.24 13.51 22.43
#